data_AF-A0A0V1NTN9-F1
#
_entry.id   AF-A0A0V1NTN9-F1
#
_cell.length_a   1.000
_cell.length_b   1.000
_cell.length_c   1.000
_cell.angle_alpha   90.00
_cell.angle_beta   90.00
_cell.angle_gamma   90.00
#
_symmetry.space_group_name_H-M   'P 1'
#
loop_
_entity.id
_entity.type
_entity.pdbx_description
1 polymer ?
#
loop_
_entity_poly.entity_id
_entity_poly.type
_entity_poly.pdbx_seq_one_letter_code
_entity_poly.pdbx_strand_id
1 'polypeptide(L)'
;MIWFYSFQLCEQFYYKIVMDVFKHVCELHQLNLEPPFCAMADEADMVGESRDSVPVLPPQTVKPRFVSRLDSIVSFAGREGDLVLPRSQIGRCLAVFTSGGDSQGMNAALRAVCRMGLYLGCQVYFIHEGYQGMVDGDRYIREATWNSVSDIIQKSGTIIGSARSKDFRTRQGRLKAAENLLKRNITNLVCIGGDGSLTGANTFRQEWPELLSELVESGRISAEKAQQFPNINIVGLVGSIDNDFCGTDMTIGTDTALHRIIEAVDAVQSTAQSHQRSFVIEVMGRHCGYLALVAALASEADWAFIPEWPPPVDWRDILCTRMQQAREQGQRVNIIICAEGAVDRDGNPITSNMIRDLIVDRLHYDTRVTVLGHVQRGGNPSAFDRLLGSRMGAEAVLALMDTSPDAESCVIALDGNSIVRVPLMQCVERTQLVQKAMEEKNWDLAVRLRGRSFQRNLETYKLLAKLRPPTEKGNLSGGHIFTLAVMNVGAPACGMNAAVRSFVRNALCHNCKVLAVKDSFEGLMKGNVQEMNWCDVSNWSMFGGSFLGTQKSLPTKNIEKVVEQLRNLKIDGLFLIGGFEAFHSCLIMAENRDKYKEFCIPMMVLPCTISNNVPGTSFSVGSDTALNEICNLIDKVKQSAIGTKRRVFIVETMGGYCGYLATLSALASGADNAYIFEEPFTVDDIKEDVRVIAQKMVKGVQRYIIMRSENANPNYTTQFIMQLFSEEGKGEFSTRINILGHAQQGGSATPFDRNLATRMAAHAVEFLVGKCREFFQPSDGRVFTNTPDSAVLLGIQARRSQATPIQEIKEKSDFVHRLPTEQWWLKLRPLLRILAKHDSIYEVSAFDSDNMIFLDGNWPPKIQSISSMHPEEKSDRICFVRSLPSCKMATTMFGRFGGPLLLRWARASGGVGGHLCCQSTEIGFSSKRLVKVWLCTATNRTTTTTTTTTTRYPKLMRSSMKQKKLDIAMYAVGGVVLFIGITFASVPLYRIFCQKTGLGGDSRTIRRKNDGIADLSVVQDRLIRVRFNADSNMAWKFTPLQDEILVHPGETALAFYTAINATDRPIVGIATYNIVPAEAGLYFNKIQCFCFEEQLINPGEEVDLPVFFYIDPEYADDAYLERVDEIFLNYTFFESKQGLQFDKNNFWPLAKPK
;
A
#
# COMPACT_ATOMS: atom_id res chain seq x y z
N MET A 1 51.92 -42.65 3.50
CA MET A 1 52.01 -43.89 4.31
C MET A 1 51.62 -43.57 5.74
N ILE A 2 51.01 -44.52 6.46
CA ILE A 2 50.80 -44.53 7.93
C ILE A 2 50.24 -43.20 8.52
N TRP A 3 49.04 -42.81 8.09
CA TRP A 3 48.11 -41.99 8.88
C TRP A 3 46.75 -42.70 8.87
N PHE A 4 46.73 -43.86 9.52
CA PHE A 4 45.61 -44.78 9.72
C PHE A 4 45.70 -45.31 11.17
N TYR A 5 44.59 -45.81 11.73
CA TYR A 5 44.43 -46.23 13.14
C TYR A 5 44.51 -45.10 14.18
N SER A 6 43.34 -44.65 14.65
CA SER A 6 42.98 -44.53 16.09
C SER A 6 41.65 -43.79 16.37
N PHE A 7 40.76 -43.62 15.38
CA PHE A 7 39.35 -43.26 15.63
C PHE A 7 38.36 -44.39 15.28
N GLN A 8 38.88 -45.59 15.07
CA GLN A 8 38.19 -46.72 14.44
C GLN A 8 37.79 -47.82 15.46
N LEU A 9 37.35 -47.40 16.65
CA LEU A 9 37.03 -48.30 17.77
C LEU A 9 35.78 -47.92 18.59
N CYS A 10 35.04 -46.87 18.18
CA CYS A 10 33.77 -46.48 18.83
C CYS A 10 32.52 -46.79 17.99
N GLU A 11 32.59 -46.72 16.65
CA GLU A 11 31.39 -46.88 15.79
C GLU A 11 30.86 -48.32 15.71
N GLN A 12 31.68 -49.35 15.97
CA GLN A 12 31.26 -50.75 15.82
C GLN A 12 30.54 -51.35 17.03
N PHE A 13 30.44 -50.67 18.17
CA PHE A 13 29.72 -51.19 19.35
C PHE A 13 28.25 -50.74 19.42
N TYR A 14 27.93 -49.53 18.95
CA TYR A 14 26.56 -48.99 19.01
C TYR A 14 25.63 -49.65 17.98
N TYR A 15 26.15 -49.91 16.77
CA TYR A 15 25.37 -50.44 15.64
C TYR A 15 24.77 -51.83 15.86
N LYS A 16 25.30 -52.62 16.80
CA LYS A 16 24.84 -54.01 17.03
C LYS A 16 23.67 -54.10 18.01
N ILE A 17 23.71 -53.30 19.09
CA ILE A 17 22.64 -53.27 20.11
C ILE A 17 21.37 -52.61 19.55
N VAL A 18 21.52 -51.55 18.75
CA VAL A 18 20.36 -50.87 18.12
C VAL A 18 19.63 -51.80 17.15
N MET A 19 20.36 -52.61 16.36
CA MET A 19 19.75 -53.50 15.35
C MET A 19 18.86 -54.58 15.96
N ASP A 20 19.23 -55.20 17.08
CA ASP A 20 18.41 -56.24 17.71
C ASP A 20 17.13 -55.66 18.35
N VAL A 21 17.16 -54.41 18.83
CA VAL A 21 15.95 -53.69 19.28
C VAL A 21 15.06 -53.31 18.09
N PHE A 22 15.65 -52.77 17.01
CA PHE A 22 14.91 -52.34 15.83
C PHE A 22 14.16 -53.49 15.15
N LYS A 23 14.78 -54.68 15.11
CA LYS A 23 14.23 -55.87 14.49
C LYS A 23 12.95 -56.40 15.17
N HIS A 24 12.71 -56.07 16.44
CA HIS A 24 11.50 -56.47 17.17
C HIS A 24 10.36 -55.44 17.08
N VAL A 25 10.67 -54.17 16.80
CA VAL A 25 9.65 -53.12 16.60
C VAL A 25 9.09 -53.13 15.17
N CYS A 26 9.89 -53.51 14.17
CA CYS A 26 9.48 -53.52 12.76
C CYS A 26 8.41 -54.57 12.37
N GLU A 27 7.96 -55.44 13.28
CA GLU A 27 6.79 -56.31 13.04
C GLU A 27 5.44 -55.57 13.17
N LEU A 28 5.43 -54.33 13.70
CA LEU A 28 4.21 -53.52 13.85
C LEU A 28 4.28 -52.18 13.08
N HIS A 29 3.77 -52.22 11.85
CA HIS A 29 3.29 -51.09 11.04
C HIS A 29 4.28 -50.00 10.55
N GLN A 30 5.08 -50.40 9.55
CA GLN A 30 5.08 -49.81 8.19
C GLN A 30 5.04 -48.26 7.99
N LEU A 31 6.13 -47.75 7.39
CA LEU A 31 6.17 -46.76 6.29
C LEU A 31 5.81 -45.28 6.58
N ASN A 32 6.36 -44.29 5.86
CA ASN A 32 7.74 -44.10 5.36
C ASN A 32 7.94 -42.61 5.01
N LEU A 33 9.17 -42.12 5.09
CA LEU A 33 9.58 -40.80 4.59
C LEU A 33 10.60 -40.96 3.45
N GLU A 34 10.51 -40.16 2.40
CA GLU A 34 11.66 -39.62 1.64
C GLU A 34 11.20 -38.55 0.64
N PRO A 35 12.05 -37.54 0.36
CA PRO A 35 12.78 -37.48 -0.92
C PRO A 35 14.22 -36.88 -0.75
N PRO A 36 15.03 -36.67 -1.80
CA PRO A 36 14.83 -36.95 -3.24
C PRO A 36 15.96 -37.79 -3.91
N PHE A 37 15.75 -38.16 -5.17
CA PHE A 37 16.82 -38.60 -6.09
C PHE A 37 16.73 -37.88 -7.44
N CYS A 38 17.78 -37.94 -8.25
CA CYS A 38 17.88 -37.26 -9.55
C CYS A 38 18.62 -38.13 -10.60
N ALA A 39 18.26 -37.93 -11.87
CA ALA A 39 18.95 -38.30 -13.11
C ALA A 39 19.13 -39.79 -13.52
N MET A 40 18.61 -40.05 -14.74
CA MET A 40 19.27 -40.75 -15.86
C MET A 40 19.53 -42.28 -15.85
N ALA A 41 18.75 -42.96 -16.72
CA ALA A 41 19.21 -43.52 -18.02
C ALA A 41 19.59 -45.02 -18.18
N ASP A 42 18.87 -45.61 -19.15
CA ASP A 42 19.32 -46.49 -20.25
C ASP A 42 19.60 -48.02 -20.10
N GLU A 43 18.86 -48.77 -20.94
CA GLU A 43 19.17 -50.04 -21.66
C GLU A 43 19.44 -51.34 -20.84
N ALA A 44 19.24 -52.57 -21.35
CA ALA A 44 19.06 -53.03 -22.75
C ALA A 44 18.18 -54.30 -22.92
N ASP A 45 17.96 -54.67 -24.21
CA ASP A 45 17.93 -56.04 -24.79
C ASP A 45 16.68 -56.98 -24.85
N MET A 46 16.15 -57.09 -26.09
CA MET A 46 16.14 -58.30 -26.97
C MET A 46 14.90 -59.22 -27.19
N VAL A 47 14.54 -59.34 -28.49
CA VAL A 47 14.03 -60.51 -29.27
C VAL A 47 12.56 -60.99 -29.13
N GLY A 48 11.90 -61.26 -30.29
CA GLY A 48 10.74 -62.17 -30.42
C GLY A 48 9.77 -61.88 -31.60
N GLU A 49 9.58 -62.82 -32.54
CA GLU A 49 8.85 -62.61 -33.81
C GLU A 49 7.34 -63.02 -33.84
N SER A 50 6.49 -62.09 -34.30
CA SER A 50 5.44 -62.28 -35.34
C SER A 50 4.09 -63.02 -35.11
N ARG A 51 3.08 -62.52 -35.85
CA ARG A 51 1.81 -63.11 -36.37
C ARG A 51 0.58 -63.38 -35.46
N ASP A 52 -0.38 -62.47 -35.64
CA ASP A 52 -1.79 -62.70 -36.04
C ASP A 52 -2.90 -63.16 -35.05
N SER A 53 -3.84 -62.22 -34.84
CA SER A 53 -5.31 -62.40 -34.71
C SER A 53 -5.96 -63.02 -33.45
N VAL A 54 -6.28 -62.17 -32.47
CA VAL A 54 -7.45 -62.28 -31.56
C VAL A 54 -7.96 -60.87 -31.19
N PRO A 55 -9.15 -60.67 -30.57
CA PRO A 55 -9.96 -59.46 -30.79
C PRO A 55 -9.62 -58.25 -29.89
N VAL A 56 -10.08 -57.08 -30.32
CA VAL A 56 -9.96 -55.81 -29.58
C VAL A 56 -10.88 -55.84 -28.35
N LEU A 57 -10.30 -56.06 -27.18
CA LEU A 57 -10.91 -55.72 -25.90
C LEU A 57 -10.87 -54.18 -25.70
N PRO A 58 -11.86 -53.58 -25.01
CA PRO A 58 -11.83 -52.15 -24.73
C PRO A 58 -10.64 -51.80 -23.82
N PRO A 59 -10.02 -50.61 -23.99
CA PRO A 59 -8.85 -50.23 -23.22
C PRO A 59 -9.19 -50.14 -21.73
N GLN A 60 -8.55 -50.98 -20.91
CA GLN A 60 -8.65 -50.86 -19.46
C GLN A 60 -8.06 -49.51 -19.04
N THR A 61 -8.89 -48.64 -18.50
CA THR A 61 -8.45 -47.36 -17.93
C THR A 61 -7.63 -47.63 -16.68
N VAL A 62 -6.31 -47.66 -16.83
CA VAL A 62 -5.34 -47.68 -15.73
C VAL A 62 -5.54 -46.41 -14.92
N LYS A 63 -6.41 -46.48 -13.91
CA LYS A 63 -6.63 -45.38 -12.97
C LYS A 63 -5.28 -45.08 -12.29
N PRO A 64 -4.69 -43.88 -12.48
CA PRO A 64 -3.45 -43.55 -11.80
C PRO A 64 -3.69 -43.62 -10.29
N ARG A 65 -2.80 -44.31 -9.56
CA ARG A 65 -2.80 -44.30 -8.10
C ARG A 65 -2.38 -42.92 -7.61
N PHE A 66 -3.36 -42.01 -7.52
CA PHE A 66 -3.20 -40.73 -6.85
C PHE A 66 -2.83 -40.97 -5.38
N VAL A 67 -1.55 -40.79 -5.06
CA VAL A 67 -1.12 -40.49 -3.69
C VAL A 67 -1.54 -39.05 -3.42
N SER A 68 -2.72 -38.88 -2.83
CA SER A 68 -3.25 -37.57 -2.46
C SER A 68 -2.34 -36.92 -1.41
N ARG A 69 -1.79 -35.74 -1.74
CA ARG A 69 -0.96 -34.97 -0.81
C ARG A 69 -1.87 -34.33 0.25
N LEU A 70 -1.73 -34.74 1.51
CA LEU A 70 -2.42 -34.11 2.65
C LEU A 70 -2.12 -32.59 2.77
N ASP A 71 -1.02 -32.12 2.21
CA ASP A 71 -0.57 -30.72 2.34
C ASP A 71 -1.39 -29.69 1.56
N SER A 72 -2.17 -30.08 0.54
CA SER A 72 -2.79 -29.13 -0.40
C SER A 72 -4.29 -29.37 -0.60
N ILE A 73 -5.10 -28.46 -0.08
CA ILE A 73 -6.50 -28.27 -0.48
C ILE A 73 -6.51 -27.99 -2.00
N VAL A 74 -7.39 -28.67 -2.75
CA VAL A 74 -7.46 -28.51 -4.21
C VAL A 74 -8.26 -27.24 -4.52
N SER A 75 -7.58 -26.26 -5.13
CA SER A 75 -8.18 -25.01 -5.57
C SER A 75 -8.61 -25.08 -7.03
N PHE A 76 -9.80 -24.56 -7.33
CA PHE A 76 -10.27 -24.31 -8.69
C PHE A 76 -10.02 -22.83 -9.02
N ALA A 77 -9.63 -22.54 -10.26
CA ALA A 77 -9.40 -21.16 -10.69
C ALA A 77 -10.70 -20.33 -10.65
N GLY A 78 -10.60 -19.07 -10.18
CA GLY A 78 -11.68 -18.09 -10.35
C GLY A 78 -11.73 -17.54 -11.79
N ARG A 79 -12.82 -16.87 -12.13
CA ARG A 79 -13.13 -16.34 -13.47
C ARG A 79 -12.68 -14.89 -13.65
N GLU A 80 -11.55 -14.54 -13.07
CA GLU A 80 -11.05 -13.17 -13.02
C GLU A 80 -10.41 -12.74 -14.35
N GLY A 81 -11.13 -11.87 -15.08
CA GLY A 81 -10.77 -11.41 -16.42
C GLY A 81 -11.63 -11.99 -17.53
N ASP A 82 -12.53 -12.93 -17.22
CA ASP A 82 -13.54 -13.44 -18.17
C ASP A 82 -14.48 -12.33 -18.67
N LEU A 83 -14.99 -12.51 -19.90
CA LEU A 83 -16.09 -11.71 -20.41
C LEU A 83 -17.41 -12.10 -19.70
N VAL A 84 -17.89 -11.24 -18.81
CA VAL A 84 -19.16 -11.45 -18.10
C VAL A 84 -20.30 -10.72 -18.84
N LEU A 85 -21.21 -11.48 -19.46
CA LEU A 85 -22.36 -10.92 -20.18
C LEU A 85 -23.41 -10.35 -19.21
N PRO A 86 -23.90 -9.11 -19.42
CA PRO A 86 -24.92 -8.49 -18.59
C PRO A 86 -26.27 -9.22 -18.74
N ARG A 87 -27.10 -9.18 -17.69
CA ARG A 87 -28.47 -9.74 -17.68
C ARG A 87 -28.57 -11.23 -18.08
N SER A 88 -27.50 -11.99 -17.91
CA SER A 88 -27.46 -13.42 -18.24
C SER A 88 -28.19 -14.34 -17.23
N GLN A 89 -28.65 -13.80 -16.09
CA GLN A 89 -29.24 -14.55 -14.97
C GLN A 89 -30.57 -13.94 -14.48
N ILE A 90 -31.36 -13.36 -15.40
CA ILE A 90 -32.68 -12.76 -15.09
C ILE A 90 -33.56 -13.76 -14.32
N GLY A 91 -34.17 -13.28 -13.24
CA GLY A 91 -35.12 -14.05 -12.42
C GLY A 91 -34.48 -14.90 -11.32
N ARG A 92 -33.16 -15.05 -11.27
CA ARG A 92 -32.48 -15.64 -10.10
C ARG A 92 -32.48 -14.67 -8.93
N CYS A 93 -32.67 -15.20 -7.71
CA CYS A 93 -32.65 -14.44 -6.46
C CYS A 93 -31.40 -14.79 -5.64
N LEU A 94 -30.72 -13.76 -5.14
CA LEU A 94 -29.46 -13.81 -4.41
C LEU A 94 -29.62 -12.97 -3.13
N ALA A 95 -29.09 -13.46 -1.99
CA ALA A 95 -28.94 -12.64 -0.80
C ALA A 95 -27.53 -12.70 -0.21
N VAL A 96 -27.16 -11.63 0.49
CA VAL A 96 -25.84 -11.50 1.13
C VAL A 96 -25.98 -11.00 2.57
N PHE A 97 -25.16 -11.56 3.45
CA PHE A 97 -25.21 -11.30 4.88
C PHE A 97 -23.81 -11.31 5.51
N THR A 98 -23.60 -10.47 6.51
CA THR A 98 -22.39 -10.46 7.36
C THR A 98 -22.69 -11.11 8.71
N SER A 99 -21.81 -11.99 9.18
CA SER A 99 -21.99 -12.73 10.43
C SER A 99 -20.67 -13.00 11.14
N GLY A 100 -20.64 -12.83 12.46
CA GLY A 100 -19.47 -13.04 13.31
C GLY A 100 -18.94 -11.73 13.89
N GLY A 101 -17.64 -11.71 14.25
CA GLY A 101 -16.95 -10.45 14.48
C GLY A 101 -16.78 -9.70 13.17
N ASP A 102 -16.89 -8.38 13.18
CA ASP A 102 -16.70 -7.56 11.99
C ASP A 102 -15.21 -7.46 11.61
N SER A 103 -14.98 -7.14 10.33
CA SER A 103 -13.67 -6.85 9.79
C SER A 103 -13.77 -5.79 8.68
N GLN A 104 -12.72 -5.01 8.52
CA GLN A 104 -12.66 -3.92 7.55
C GLN A 104 -12.57 -4.52 6.13
N GLY A 105 -13.32 -3.95 5.18
CA GLY A 105 -13.44 -4.50 3.82
C GLY A 105 -14.66 -5.40 3.59
N MET A 106 -15.40 -5.80 4.64
CA MET A 106 -16.72 -6.45 4.46
C MET A 106 -17.67 -5.62 3.58
N ASN A 107 -17.67 -4.29 3.73
CA ASN A 107 -18.43 -3.38 2.86
C ASN A 107 -17.98 -3.39 1.39
N ALA A 108 -16.71 -3.68 1.09
CA ALA A 108 -16.20 -3.78 -0.28
C ALA A 108 -16.71 -5.07 -0.96
N ALA A 109 -16.68 -6.19 -0.22
CA ALA A 109 -17.29 -7.44 -0.65
C ALA A 109 -18.81 -7.31 -0.85
N LEU A 110 -19.53 -6.73 0.12
CA LEU A 110 -20.96 -6.44 0.03
C LEU A 110 -21.31 -5.60 -1.22
N ARG A 111 -20.53 -4.55 -1.50
CA ARG A 111 -20.66 -3.72 -2.71
C ARG A 111 -20.49 -4.54 -3.98
N ALA A 112 -19.46 -5.40 -4.05
CA ALA A 112 -19.18 -6.19 -5.24
C ALA A 112 -20.23 -7.27 -5.49
N VAL A 113 -20.67 -8.00 -4.45
CA VAL A 113 -21.76 -8.98 -4.54
C VAL A 113 -23.04 -8.31 -5.06
N CYS A 114 -23.41 -7.16 -4.49
CA CYS A 114 -24.59 -6.42 -4.91
C CYS A 114 -24.51 -5.94 -6.37
N ARG A 115 -23.40 -5.30 -6.76
CA ARG A 115 -23.25 -4.74 -8.10
C ARG A 115 -23.08 -5.80 -9.18
N MET A 116 -22.37 -6.91 -8.91
CA MET A 116 -22.27 -8.04 -9.84
C MET A 116 -23.61 -8.76 -9.99
N GLY A 117 -24.34 -9.03 -8.89
CA GLY A 117 -25.68 -9.62 -8.95
C GLY A 117 -26.66 -8.81 -9.79
N LEU A 118 -26.72 -7.49 -9.57
CA LEU A 118 -27.57 -6.59 -10.35
C LEU A 118 -27.13 -6.46 -11.82
N TYR A 119 -25.82 -6.54 -12.11
CA TYR A 119 -25.30 -6.54 -13.49
C TYR A 119 -25.71 -7.81 -14.26
N LEU A 120 -25.69 -8.97 -13.60
CA LEU A 120 -26.18 -10.24 -14.15
C LEU A 120 -27.71 -10.32 -14.25
N GLY A 121 -28.45 -9.36 -13.70
CA GLY A 121 -29.92 -9.32 -13.74
C GLY A 121 -30.62 -10.10 -12.63
N CYS A 122 -29.89 -10.51 -11.59
CA CYS A 122 -30.46 -11.14 -10.40
C CYS A 122 -31.19 -10.11 -9.53
N GLN A 123 -32.25 -10.55 -8.83
CA GLN A 123 -32.74 -9.82 -7.65
C GLN A 123 -31.77 -10.03 -6.49
N VAL A 124 -31.38 -8.95 -5.82
CA VAL A 124 -30.40 -8.98 -4.72
C VAL A 124 -31.06 -8.53 -3.42
N TYR A 125 -30.83 -9.27 -2.34
CA TYR A 125 -31.32 -8.94 -1.00
C TYR A 125 -30.17 -8.81 0.02
N PHE A 126 -30.34 -7.92 0.98
CA PHE A 126 -29.53 -7.83 2.20
C PHE A 126 -30.28 -8.44 3.36
N ILE A 127 -29.60 -9.30 4.11
CA ILE A 127 -30.08 -9.82 5.39
C ILE A 127 -29.30 -9.08 6.48
N HIS A 128 -29.99 -8.14 7.13
CA HIS A 128 -29.44 -7.35 8.21
C HIS A 128 -29.22 -8.20 9.47
N GLU A 129 -28.24 -7.82 10.31
CA GLU A 129 -27.90 -8.53 11.55
C GLU A 129 -27.58 -10.03 11.38
N GLY A 130 -27.05 -10.40 10.21
CA GLY A 130 -26.58 -11.75 9.90
C GLY A 130 -27.65 -12.83 10.09
N TYR A 131 -27.30 -13.90 10.79
CA TYR A 131 -28.24 -15.00 11.05
C TYR A 131 -29.47 -14.58 11.87
N GLN A 132 -29.38 -13.54 12.72
CA GLN A 132 -30.53 -13.16 13.54
C GLN A 132 -31.63 -12.55 12.67
N GLY A 133 -31.30 -11.62 11.77
CA GLY A 133 -32.27 -11.10 10.80
C GLY A 133 -32.74 -12.11 9.76
N MET A 134 -31.98 -13.20 9.52
CA MET A 134 -32.44 -14.34 8.73
C MET A 134 -33.59 -15.08 9.46
N VAL A 135 -33.42 -15.34 10.76
CA VAL A 135 -34.44 -15.95 11.63
C VAL A 135 -35.62 -15.00 11.85
N ASP A 136 -35.39 -13.70 11.99
CA ASP A 136 -36.45 -12.72 12.27
C ASP A 136 -37.22 -12.26 11.03
N GLY A 137 -36.59 -12.27 9.85
CA GLY A 137 -37.28 -12.07 8.58
C GLY A 137 -37.72 -10.63 8.32
N ASP A 138 -38.82 -10.47 7.57
CA ASP A 138 -39.56 -9.22 7.38
C ASP A 138 -38.68 -7.96 7.21
N ARG A 139 -38.62 -7.09 8.21
CA ARG A 139 -37.88 -5.81 8.16
C ARG A 139 -36.35 -5.96 8.03
N TYR A 140 -35.80 -7.16 8.23
CA TYR A 140 -34.37 -7.45 8.15
C TYR A 140 -33.93 -7.99 6.78
N ILE A 141 -34.83 -8.55 5.97
CA ILE A 141 -34.50 -9.02 4.61
C ILE A 141 -35.06 -8.04 3.58
N ARG A 142 -34.19 -7.17 3.05
CA ARG A 142 -34.52 -6.00 2.20
C ARG A 142 -33.92 -6.15 0.81
N GLU A 143 -34.62 -5.69 -0.22
CA GLU A 143 -34.06 -5.63 -1.58
C GLU A 143 -32.94 -4.58 -1.66
N ALA A 144 -31.87 -4.91 -2.38
CA ALA A 144 -30.68 -4.10 -2.53
C ALA A 144 -30.61 -3.46 -3.92
N THR A 145 -30.52 -2.14 -3.96
CA THR A 145 -30.38 -1.37 -5.20
C THR A 145 -28.92 -1.02 -5.47
N TRP A 146 -28.62 -0.59 -6.70
CA TRP A 146 -27.30 -0.06 -7.08
C TRP A 146 -26.80 1.07 -6.16
N ASN A 147 -27.74 1.87 -5.65
CA ASN A 147 -27.48 3.00 -4.77
C ASN A 147 -27.32 2.57 -3.30
N SER A 148 -27.87 1.43 -2.90
CA SER A 148 -27.77 0.88 -1.54
C SER A 148 -26.32 0.53 -1.13
N VAL A 149 -25.39 0.46 -2.09
CA VAL A 149 -23.95 0.24 -1.89
C VAL A 149 -23.08 1.36 -2.46
N SER A 150 -23.66 2.53 -2.70
CA SER A 150 -22.89 3.72 -3.04
C SER A 150 -22.17 4.26 -1.80
N ASP A 151 -20.90 4.62 -1.96
CA ASP A 151 -20.06 5.25 -0.93
C ASP A 151 -19.85 4.42 0.36
N ILE A 152 -19.93 3.09 0.29
CA ILE A 152 -19.63 2.19 1.42
C ILE A 152 -18.21 1.59 1.40
N ILE A 153 -17.51 1.64 0.27
CA ILE A 153 -16.23 0.92 0.08
C ILE A 153 -15.11 1.38 1.03
N GLN A 154 -15.13 2.65 1.45
CA GLN A 154 -14.19 3.20 2.44
C GLN A 154 -14.67 3.11 3.90
N LYS A 155 -15.84 2.53 4.18
CA LYS A 155 -16.40 2.46 5.54
C LYS A 155 -15.94 1.20 6.27
N SER A 156 -15.60 1.34 7.55
CA SER A 156 -15.29 0.23 8.47
C SER A 156 -16.50 -0.69 8.70
N GLY A 157 -16.26 -1.89 9.22
CA GLY A 157 -17.28 -2.85 9.61
C GLY A 157 -18.23 -3.23 8.47
N THR A 158 -19.53 -3.29 8.77
CA THR A 158 -20.59 -3.68 7.83
C THR A 158 -21.83 -2.77 7.95
N ILE A 159 -22.29 -2.19 6.84
CA ILE A 159 -23.50 -1.35 6.79
C ILE A 159 -24.82 -2.13 6.96
N ILE A 160 -24.79 -3.46 6.95
CA ILE A 160 -25.97 -4.30 7.20
C ILE A 160 -25.98 -4.93 8.61
N GLY A 161 -24.98 -4.65 9.44
CA GLY A 161 -24.87 -5.20 10.79
C GLY A 161 -24.40 -6.67 10.83
N SER A 162 -24.15 -7.18 12.03
CA SER A 162 -23.67 -8.55 12.27
C SER A 162 -23.98 -8.94 13.71
N ALA A 163 -24.94 -9.85 13.90
CA ALA A 163 -25.33 -10.32 15.23
C ALA A 163 -25.07 -11.83 15.42
N ARG A 164 -24.65 -12.20 16.63
CA ARG A 164 -24.53 -13.60 17.05
C ARG A 164 -25.93 -14.16 17.38
N SER A 165 -26.56 -14.84 16.42
CA SER A 165 -27.83 -15.54 16.69
C SER A 165 -27.63 -16.73 17.64
N LYS A 166 -28.44 -16.81 18.70
CA LYS A 166 -28.62 -18.04 19.49
C LYS A 166 -29.62 -18.95 18.80
N ASP A 167 -30.70 -18.38 18.28
CA ASP A 167 -31.85 -19.09 17.71
C ASP A 167 -31.44 -19.98 16.54
N PHE A 168 -30.56 -19.50 15.65
CA PHE A 168 -30.05 -20.25 14.49
C PHE A 168 -29.20 -21.49 14.88
N ARG A 169 -28.74 -21.60 16.14
CA ARG A 169 -28.14 -22.85 16.65
C ARG A 169 -29.19 -23.95 16.85
N THR A 170 -30.45 -23.59 17.05
CA THR A 170 -31.58 -24.54 17.12
C THR A 170 -32.11 -24.86 15.72
N ARG A 171 -32.62 -26.08 15.52
CA ARG A 171 -33.27 -26.47 14.26
C ARG A 171 -34.53 -25.63 13.98
N GLN A 172 -35.31 -25.27 15.01
CA GLN A 172 -36.48 -24.39 14.88
C GLN A 172 -36.12 -22.99 14.34
N GLY A 173 -34.98 -22.42 14.77
CA GLY A 173 -34.47 -21.16 14.22
C GLY A 173 -34.10 -21.30 12.75
N ARG A 174 -33.42 -22.39 12.37
CA ARG A 174 -33.09 -22.68 10.96
C ARG A 174 -34.33 -22.93 10.10
N LEU A 175 -35.35 -23.61 10.63
CA LEU A 175 -36.65 -23.80 9.97
C LEU A 175 -37.34 -22.45 9.67
N LYS A 176 -37.37 -21.53 10.65
CA LYS A 176 -37.90 -20.17 10.48
C LYS A 176 -37.07 -19.36 9.47
N ALA A 177 -35.74 -19.49 9.48
CA ALA A 177 -34.86 -18.87 8.50
C ALA A 177 -35.11 -19.38 7.06
N ALA A 178 -35.26 -20.69 6.87
CA ALA A 178 -35.60 -21.29 5.58
C ALA A 178 -36.94 -20.77 5.04
N GLU A 179 -37.98 -20.72 5.89
CA GLU A 179 -39.28 -20.13 5.54
C GLU A 179 -39.14 -18.66 5.09
N ASN A 180 -38.36 -17.84 5.80
CA ASN A 180 -38.16 -16.42 5.49
C ASN A 180 -37.43 -16.16 4.17
N LEU A 181 -36.48 -17.04 3.81
CA LEU A 181 -35.79 -17.02 2.53
C LEU A 181 -36.72 -17.47 1.40
N LEU A 182 -37.45 -18.58 1.59
CA LEU A 182 -38.41 -19.12 0.63
C LEU A 182 -39.57 -18.14 0.36
N LYS A 183 -40.05 -17.38 1.37
CA LYS A 183 -41.03 -16.30 1.17
C LYS A 183 -40.61 -15.28 0.10
N ARG A 184 -39.30 -15.07 -0.10
CA ARG A 184 -38.69 -14.18 -1.11
C ARG A 184 -38.00 -14.93 -2.27
N ASN A 185 -38.22 -16.24 -2.40
CA ASN A 185 -37.60 -17.10 -3.42
C ASN A 185 -36.05 -17.13 -3.37
N ILE A 186 -35.44 -16.80 -2.23
CA ILE A 186 -33.98 -16.71 -2.09
C ILE A 186 -33.38 -18.11 -1.93
N THR A 187 -32.58 -18.54 -2.91
CA THR A 187 -31.86 -19.83 -2.89
C THR A 187 -30.35 -19.72 -3.08
N ASN A 188 -29.81 -18.52 -3.28
CA ASN A 188 -28.37 -18.28 -3.45
C ASN A 188 -27.89 -17.33 -2.35
N LEU A 189 -27.02 -17.80 -1.46
CA LEU A 189 -26.49 -17.02 -0.33
C LEU A 189 -24.99 -16.78 -0.46
N VAL A 190 -24.57 -15.53 -0.26
CA VAL A 190 -23.18 -15.19 0.08
C VAL A 190 -23.08 -14.94 1.58
N CYS A 191 -22.33 -15.79 2.28
CA CYS A 191 -22.01 -15.62 3.70
C CYS A 191 -20.66 -14.90 3.83
N ILE A 192 -20.63 -13.72 4.47
CA ILE A 192 -19.40 -12.97 4.74
C ILE A 192 -19.10 -13.06 6.25
N GLY A 193 -18.00 -13.70 6.63
CA GLY A 193 -17.67 -13.88 8.04
C GLY A 193 -16.52 -14.84 8.33
N GLY A 194 -16.27 -15.08 9.61
CA GLY A 194 -15.24 -16.02 10.08
C GLY A 194 -15.66 -17.50 10.04
N ASP A 195 -14.73 -18.34 10.47
CA ASP A 195 -14.82 -19.80 10.63
C ASP A 195 -16.20 -20.33 11.08
N GLY A 196 -16.70 -19.84 12.22
CA GLY A 196 -17.98 -20.30 12.80
C GLY A 196 -19.21 -19.90 11.98
N SER A 197 -19.15 -18.78 11.25
CA SER A 197 -20.24 -18.34 10.37
C SER A 197 -20.33 -19.21 9.13
N LEU A 198 -19.18 -19.56 8.55
CA LEU A 198 -19.09 -20.42 7.37
C LEU A 198 -19.47 -21.88 7.71
N THR A 199 -19.05 -22.37 8.87
CA THR A 199 -19.44 -23.70 9.39
C THR A 199 -20.96 -23.78 9.55
N GLY A 200 -21.59 -22.80 10.20
CA GLY A 200 -23.05 -22.74 10.34
C GLY A 200 -23.80 -22.64 9.02
N ALA A 201 -23.19 -22.03 8.00
CA ALA A 201 -23.76 -21.96 6.65
C ALA A 201 -23.77 -23.34 5.99
N ASN A 202 -22.68 -24.13 6.12
CA ASN A 202 -22.61 -25.49 5.60
C ASN A 202 -23.67 -26.41 6.24
N THR A 203 -23.81 -26.38 7.58
CA THR A 203 -24.84 -27.14 8.28
C THR A 203 -26.25 -26.77 7.81
N PHE A 204 -26.52 -25.47 7.59
CA PHE A 204 -27.82 -25.01 7.08
C PHE A 204 -28.11 -25.50 5.66
N ARG A 205 -27.09 -25.62 4.79
CA ARG A 205 -27.24 -26.25 3.47
C ARG A 205 -27.51 -27.75 3.59
N GLN A 206 -26.79 -28.46 4.45
CA GLN A 206 -26.95 -29.91 4.63
C GLN A 206 -28.34 -30.28 5.16
N GLU A 207 -28.88 -29.51 6.12
CA GLU A 207 -30.23 -29.71 6.64
C GLU A 207 -31.35 -29.24 5.69
N TRP A 208 -31.04 -28.47 4.62
CA TRP A 208 -32.04 -27.80 3.78
C TRP A 208 -33.15 -28.74 3.24
N PRO A 209 -32.86 -29.93 2.69
CA PRO A 209 -33.90 -30.83 2.18
C PRO A 209 -34.84 -31.33 3.29
N GLU A 210 -34.32 -31.55 4.50
CA GLU A 210 -35.14 -31.98 5.64
C GLU A 210 -36.01 -30.82 6.17
N LEU A 211 -35.47 -29.60 6.21
CA LEU A 211 -36.21 -28.39 6.57
C LEU A 211 -37.32 -28.07 5.56
N LEU A 212 -37.13 -28.38 4.28
CA LEU A 212 -38.21 -28.30 3.27
C LEU A 212 -39.35 -29.28 3.57
N SER A 213 -39.05 -30.55 3.85
CA SER A 213 -40.07 -31.54 4.23
C SER A 213 -40.85 -31.10 5.47
N GLU A 214 -40.14 -30.67 6.52
CA GLU A 214 -40.74 -30.17 7.77
C GLU A 214 -41.62 -28.93 7.55
N LEU A 215 -41.26 -28.04 6.61
CA LEU A 215 -42.09 -26.88 6.21
C LEU A 215 -43.31 -27.24 5.34
N VAL A 216 -43.24 -28.31 4.54
CA VAL A 216 -44.39 -28.82 3.74
C VAL A 216 -45.36 -29.59 4.64
N GLU A 217 -44.87 -30.48 5.51
CA GLU A 217 -45.68 -31.24 6.46
C GLU A 217 -46.41 -30.33 7.46
N SER A 218 -45.78 -29.23 7.90
CA SER A 218 -46.40 -28.21 8.74
C SER A 218 -47.27 -27.20 7.97
N GLY A 219 -47.43 -27.35 6.64
CA GLY A 219 -48.28 -26.50 5.80
C GLY A 219 -47.79 -25.05 5.65
N ARG A 220 -46.53 -24.75 6.00
CA ARG A 220 -45.96 -23.38 5.98
C ARG A 220 -45.46 -22.98 4.59
N ILE A 221 -45.16 -23.94 3.72
CA ILE A 221 -44.88 -23.72 2.29
C ILE A 221 -45.67 -24.72 1.44
N SER A 222 -45.95 -24.39 0.17
CA SER A 222 -46.54 -25.34 -0.77
C SER A 222 -45.51 -26.34 -1.28
N ALA A 223 -45.95 -27.58 -1.57
CA ALA A 223 -45.09 -28.62 -2.13
C ALA A 223 -44.47 -28.21 -3.48
N GLU A 224 -45.22 -27.49 -4.32
CA GLU A 224 -44.71 -26.89 -5.57
C GLU A 224 -43.50 -25.98 -5.32
N LYS A 225 -43.52 -25.18 -4.23
CA LYS A 225 -42.45 -24.24 -3.90
C LYS A 225 -41.22 -24.93 -3.32
N ALA A 226 -41.41 -26.05 -2.61
CA ALA A 226 -40.31 -26.92 -2.21
C ALA A 226 -39.66 -27.60 -3.44
N GLN A 227 -40.47 -28.08 -4.39
CA GLN A 227 -39.99 -28.67 -5.65
C GLN A 227 -39.29 -27.66 -6.58
N GLN A 228 -39.70 -26.39 -6.56
CA GLN A 228 -39.04 -25.30 -7.29
C GLN A 228 -37.65 -24.98 -6.72
N PHE A 229 -37.46 -25.16 -5.41
CA PHE A 229 -36.27 -24.72 -4.66
C PHE A 229 -35.66 -25.83 -3.78
N PRO A 230 -35.34 -27.01 -4.34
CA PRO A 230 -34.99 -28.22 -3.57
C PRO A 230 -33.63 -28.11 -2.85
N ASN A 231 -32.77 -27.19 -3.29
CA ASN A 231 -31.43 -26.98 -2.77
C ASN A 231 -31.17 -25.49 -2.53
N ILE A 232 -30.30 -25.19 -1.55
CA ILE A 232 -29.74 -23.85 -1.33
C ILE A 232 -28.26 -23.83 -1.72
N ASN A 233 -27.89 -22.87 -2.56
CA ASN A 233 -26.52 -22.63 -2.98
C ASN A 233 -25.88 -21.64 -2.01
N ILE A 234 -24.71 -21.99 -1.46
CA ILE A 234 -24.00 -21.15 -0.49
C ILE A 234 -22.52 -21.06 -0.85
N VAL A 235 -22.04 -19.81 -0.96
CA VAL A 235 -20.62 -19.46 -1.14
C VAL A 235 -20.15 -18.62 0.04
N GLY A 236 -18.97 -18.94 0.56
CA GLY A 236 -18.34 -18.26 1.70
C GLY A 236 -17.30 -17.23 1.31
N LEU A 237 -17.27 -16.10 2.01
CA LEU A 237 -16.20 -15.10 1.98
C LEU A 237 -15.63 -14.92 3.40
N VAL A 238 -14.31 -15.07 3.56
CA VAL A 238 -13.68 -15.06 4.88
C VAL A 238 -13.44 -13.62 5.36
N GLY A 239 -14.39 -13.11 6.14
CA GLY A 239 -14.25 -11.85 6.87
C GLY A 239 -13.71 -12.10 8.28
N SER A 240 -12.41 -11.93 8.45
CA SER A 240 -11.69 -12.13 9.72
C SER A 240 -10.44 -11.24 9.73
N ILE A 241 -10.12 -10.63 10.87
CA ILE A 241 -8.81 -9.99 11.07
C ILE A 241 -7.74 -11.01 11.48
N ASP A 242 -8.15 -12.16 12.03
CA ASP A 242 -7.29 -13.09 12.76
C ASP A 242 -6.35 -13.89 11.82
N ASN A 243 -6.64 -13.92 10.51
CA ASN A 243 -6.01 -14.75 9.47
C ASN A 243 -5.86 -16.23 9.88
N ASP A 244 -6.89 -16.74 10.57
CA ASP A 244 -6.95 -18.04 11.21
C ASP A 244 -7.40 -19.17 10.26
N PHE A 245 -8.21 -18.83 9.26
CA PHE A 245 -8.85 -19.77 8.34
C PHE A 245 -7.88 -20.39 7.31
N CYS A 246 -7.63 -21.70 7.41
CA CYS A 246 -6.77 -22.41 6.49
C CYS A 246 -7.41 -22.60 5.11
N GLY A 247 -6.79 -22.07 4.05
CA GLY A 247 -7.26 -22.23 2.66
C GLY A 247 -7.10 -20.97 1.81
N THR A 248 -6.91 -19.82 2.45
CA THR A 248 -6.54 -18.53 1.82
C THR A 248 -5.19 -18.06 2.36
N ASP A 249 -4.39 -17.36 1.55
CA ASP A 249 -3.14 -16.72 2.01
C ASP A 249 -3.41 -15.44 2.84
N MET A 250 -4.61 -14.83 2.72
CA MET A 250 -5.08 -13.69 3.52
C MET A 250 -6.62 -13.70 3.67
N THR A 251 -7.15 -13.31 4.84
CA THR A 251 -8.58 -13.05 5.09
C THR A 251 -8.92 -11.55 5.04
N ILE A 252 -10.16 -11.21 4.68
CA ILE A 252 -10.61 -9.81 4.53
C ILE A 252 -10.60 -9.12 5.90
N GLY A 253 -9.74 -8.10 6.03
CA GLY A 253 -9.56 -7.26 7.22
C GLY A 253 -8.23 -7.46 7.94
N THR A 254 -7.48 -8.52 7.64
CA THR A 254 -6.18 -8.78 8.28
C THR A 254 -5.15 -7.69 7.97
N ASP A 255 -5.11 -7.20 6.74
CA ASP A 255 -4.15 -6.17 6.34
C ASP A 255 -4.50 -4.82 7.00
N THR A 256 -5.79 -4.46 7.07
CA THR A 256 -6.23 -3.28 7.80
C THR A 256 -5.94 -3.39 9.31
N ALA A 257 -6.09 -4.57 9.91
CA ALA A 257 -5.72 -4.79 11.31
C ALA A 257 -4.20 -4.61 11.52
N LEU A 258 -3.37 -5.13 10.62
CA LEU A 258 -1.91 -4.86 10.62
C LEU A 258 -1.60 -3.36 10.48
N HIS A 259 -2.33 -2.62 9.65
CA HIS A 259 -2.19 -1.16 9.56
C HIS A 259 -2.45 -0.48 10.92
N ARG A 260 -3.54 -0.85 11.61
CA ARG A 260 -3.87 -0.32 12.95
C ARG A 260 -2.83 -0.69 14.01
N ILE A 261 -2.27 -1.90 13.95
CA ILE A 261 -1.20 -2.33 14.86
C ILE A 261 0.06 -1.49 14.63
N ILE A 262 0.53 -1.37 13.39
CA ILE A 262 1.76 -0.65 13.07
C ILE A 262 1.63 0.86 13.33
N GLU A 263 0.48 1.46 13.04
CA GLU A 263 0.17 2.86 13.40
C GLU A 263 0.35 3.12 14.91
N ALA A 264 -0.16 2.20 15.75
CA ALA A 264 0.00 2.31 17.20
C ALA A 264 1.43 2.01 17.68
N VAL A 265 2.14 1.06 17.07
CA VAL A 265 3.52 0.72 17.42
C VAL A 265 4.48 1.87 17.06
N ASP A 266 4.37 2.43 15.85
CA ASP A 266 5.19 3.57 15.39
C ASP A 266 4.98 4.78 16.32
N ALA A 267 3.73 5.06 16.72
CA ALA A 267 3.40 6.13 17.67
C ALA A 267 4.05 5.88 19.04
N VAL A 268 3.96 4.66 19.58
CA VAL A 268 4.59 4.25 20.84
C VAL A 268 6.12 4.32 20.78
N GLN A 269 6.73 3.94 19.66
CA GLN A 269 8.18 3.90 19.47
C GLN A 269 8.82 5.28 19.65
N SER A 270 8.15 6.36 19.22
CA SER A 270 8.63 7.74 19.38
C SER A 270 8.83 8.13 20.86
N THR A 271 7.81 7.92 21.71
CA THR A 271 7.87 8.21 23.15
C THR A 271 8.77 7.23 23.90
N ALA A 272 8.84 5.97 23.45
CA ALA A 272 9.76 4.98 23.99
C ALA A 272 11.22 5.38 23.79
N GLN A 273 11.58 5.88 22.61
CA GLN A 273 12.95 6.29 22.26
C GLN A 273 13.39 7.52 23.05
N SER A 274 12.47 8.47 23.29
CA SER A 274 12.69 9.63 24.15
C SER A 274 13.00 9.22 25.60
N HIS A 275 12.15 8.40 26.21
CA HIS A 275 12.23 8.07 27.65
C HIS A 275 13.06 6.82 28.01
N GLN A 276 13.63 6.12 27.03
CA GLN A 276 14.27 4.80 27.22
C GLN A 276 13.36 3.76 27.88
N ARG A 277 12.15 3.60 27.33
CA ARG A 277 11.10 2.71 27.86
C ARG A 277 11.04 1.37 27.14
N SER A 278 10.48 0.39 27.85
CA SER A 278 10.08 -0.90 27.28
C SER A 278 8.55 -0.94 27.18
N PHE A 279 8.01 -1.46 26.07
CA PHE A 279 6.57 -1.56 25.85
C PHE A 279 6.16 -2.99 25.50
N VAL A 280 5.08 -3.45 26.13
CA VAL A 280 4.39 -4.70 25.82
C VAL A 280 3.08 -4.35 25.13
N ILE A 281 2.95 -4.68 23.85
CA ILE A 281 1.82 -4.32 23.00
C ILE A 281 0.98 -5.58 22.78
N GLU A 282 -0.27 -5.55 23.22
CA GLU A 282 -1.20 -6.68 23.13
C GLU A 282 -2.06 -6.57 21.87
N VAL A 283 -2.03 -7.63 21.06
CA VAL A 283 -2.49 -7.70 19.68
C VAL A 283 -3.53 -8.82 19.54
N MET A 284 -4.58 -8.58 18.76
CA MET A 284 -5.65 -9.55 18.51
C MET A 284 -5.18 -10.72 17.61
N GLY A 285 -5.99 -11.77 17.55
CA GLY A 285 -5.78 -12.95 16.70
C GLY A 285 -6.44 -14.23 17.22
N ARG A 286 -7.16 -14.19 18.35
CA ARG A 286 -7.85 -15.30 19.02
C ARG A 286 -6.92 -16.48 19.38
N HIS A 287 -6.69 -17.38 18.44
CA HIS A 287 -5.80 -18.53 18.55
C HIS A 287 -4.78 -18.56 17.40
N CYS A 288 -4.54 -17.43 16.74
CA CYS A 288 -3.65 -17.25 15.61
C CYS A 288 -2.57 -16.20 15.90
N GLY A 289 -1.32 -16.56 15.70
CA GLY A 289 -0.18 -15.65 15.86
C GLY A 289 0.09 -14.72 14.69
N TYR A 290 -0.69 -14.77 13.60
CA TYR A 290 -0.36 -14.11 12.33
C TYR A 290 -0.17 -12.60 12.50
N LEU A 291 -1.13 -11.91 13.14
CA LEU A 291 -1.07 -10.46 13.37
C LEU A 291 0.18 -10.08 14.18
N ALA A 292 0.43 -10.76 15.30
CA ALA A 292 1.59 -10.51 16.16
C ALA A 292 2.93 -10.80 15.47
N LEU A 293 3.04 -11.89 14.70
CA LEU A 293 4.24 -12.28 13.97
C LEU A 293 4.59 -11.29 12.83
N VAL A 294 3.58 -10.89 12.03
CA VAL A 294 3.80 -9.95 10.93
C VAL A 294 4.04 -8.52 11.46
N ALA A 295 3.34 -8.12 12.52
CA ALA A 295 3.63 -6.86 13.21
C ALA A 295 5.07 -6.83 13.74
N ALA A 296 5.55 -7.89 14.38
CA ALA A 296 6.91 -7.97 14.91
C ALA A 296 7.99 -7.86 13.82
N LEU A 297 7.78 -8.48 12.65
CA LEU A 297 8.65 -8.32 11.49
C LEU A 297 8.67 -6.87 10.97
N ALA A 298 7.51 -6.24 10.87
CA ALA A 298 7.36 -4.90 10.31
C ALA A 298 7.82 -3.77 11.26
N SER A 299 7.67 -3.95 12.58
CA SER A 299 8.02 -2.95 13.62
C SER A 299 9.35 -3.18 14.32
N GLU A 300 10.16 -4.15 13.88
CA GLU A 300 11.44 -4.51 14.49
C GLU A 300 11.40 -5.07 15.93
N ALA A 301 10.27 -5.62 16.38
CA ALA A 301 10.07 -6.00 17.79
C ALA A 301 11.12 -7.00 18.33
N ASP A 302 11.60 -6.74 19.54
CA ASP A 302 12.56 -7.58 20.28
C ASP A 302 12.01 -8.98 20.53
N TRP A 303 10.74 -9.08 20.92
CA TRP A 303 10.09 -10.37 21.18
C TRP A 303 8.64 -10.37 20.68
N ALA A 304 8.20 -11.54 20.20
CA ALA A 304 6.84 -11.84 19.81
C ALA A 304 6.40 -13.13 20.52
N PHE A 305 5.28 -13.08 21.24
CA PHE A 305 4.64 -14.25 21.84
C PHE A 305 3.44 -14.66 20.99
N ILE A 306 3.45 -15.89 20.47
CA ILE A 306 2.44 -16.43 19.55
C ILE A 306 2.08 -17.90 19.90
N PRO A 307 0.81 -18.33 19.72
CA PRO A 307 0.37 -19.67 20.08
C PRO A 307 1.03 -20.79 19.27
N GLU A 308 1.35 -20.58 17.99
CA GLU A 308 1.95 -21.63 17.15
C GLU A 308 3.45 -21.88 17.45
N TRP A 309 4.09 -20.98 18.20
CA TRP A 309 5.49 -21.12 18.61
C TRP A 309 5.68 -20.61 20.03
N PRO A 310 5.19 -21.38 21.04
CA PRO A 310 5.31 -20.98 22.43
C PRO A 310 6.77 -20.98 22.88
N PRO A 311 7.14 -20.05 23.76
CA PRO A 311 8.52 -19.84 24.16
C PRO A 311 9.02 -21.01 25.03
N PRO A 312 10.35 -21.21 25.18
CA PRO A 312 10.90 -22.29 26.00
C PRO A 312 10.59 -22.08 27.50
N VAL A 313 10.77 -23.11 28.33
CA VAL A 313 10.37 -23.07 29.76
C VAL A 313 11.08 -21.95 30.54
N ASP A 314 12.34 -21.69 30.21
CA ASP A 314 13.24 -20.67 30.72
C ASP A 314 13.08 -19.29 30.03
N TRP A 315 11.98 -19.06 29.30
CA TRP A 315 11.75 -17.81 28.55
C TRP A 315 11.85 -16.55 29.41
N ARG A 316 11.51 -16.65 30.70
CA ARG A 316 11.56 -15.54 31.66
C ARG A 316 12.99 -15.04 31.84
N ASP A 317 13.94 -15.96 31.96
CA ASP A 317 15.36 -15.68 32.15
C ASP A 317 16.03 -15.29 30.82
N ILE A 318 15.66 -15.95 29.72
CA ILE A 318 16.12 -15.58 28.37
C ILE A 318 15.67 -14.17 28.00
N LEU A 319 14.40 -13.80 28.22
CA LEU A 319 13.87 -12.47 27.92
C LEU A 319 14.62 -11.40 28.72
N CYS A 320 14.78 -11.60 30.03
CA CYS A 320 15.49 -10.66 30.89
C CYS A 320 16.95 -10.45 30.42
N THR A 321 17.67 -11.55 30.21
CA THR A 321 19.07 -11.55 29.72
C THR A 321 19.18 -10.82 28.39
N ARG A 322 18.24 -11.06 27.47
CA ARG A 322 18.22 -10.47 26.13
C ARG A 322 17.91 -8.97 26.18
N MET A 323 16.95 -8.53 26.98
CA MET A 323 16.65 -7.10 27.14
C MET A 323 17.80 -6.33 27.79
N GLN A 324 18.51 -6.94 28.75
CA GLN A 324 19.72 -6.36 29.32
C GLN A 324 20.82 -6.20 28.26
N GLN A 325 21.15 -7.27 27.54
CA GLN A 325 22.15 -7.24 26.47
C GLN A 325 21.79 -6.24 25.36
N ALA A 326 20.50 -6.01 25.07
CA ALA A 326 20.06 -4.99 24.12
C ALA A 326 20.41 -3.57 24.61
N ARG A 327 20.10 -3.23 25.87
CA ARG A 327 20.47 -1.93 26.45
C ARG A 327 21.98 -1.72 26.54
N GLU A 328 22.74 -2.75 26.89
CA GLU A 328 24.21 -2.71 26.92
C GLU A 328 24.82 -2.40 25.54
N GLN A 329 24.12 -2.78 24.46
CA GLN A 329 24.48 -2.46 23.06
C GLN A 329 23.92 -1.11 22.58
N GLY A 330 23.39 -0.29 23.50
CA GLY A 330 22.87 1.05 23.22
C GLY A 330 21.42 1.12 22.73
N GLN A 331 20.71 -0.01 22.68
CA GLN A 331 19.31 -0.03 22.24
C GLN A 331 18.42 0.66 23.29
N ARG A 332 17.87 1.83 22.92
CA ARG A 332 17.07 2.68 23.82
C ARG A 332 15.63 2.18 24.06
N VAL A 333 15.09 1.41 23.13
CA VAL A 333 13.69 0.96 23.10
C VAL A 333 13.66 -0.55 23.11
N ASN A 334 12.73 -1.15 23.87
CA ASN A 334 12.32 -2.52 23.63
C ASN A 334 10.83 -2.58 23.32
N ILE A 335 10.47 -3.17 22.19
CA ILE A 335 9.08 -3.46 21.80
C ILE A 335 8.86 -4.97 21.91
N ILE A 336 7.91 -5.37 22.72
CA ILE A 336 7.45 -6.76 22.85
C ILE A 336 6.02 -6.82 22.36
N ILE A 337 5.71 -7.74 21.46
CA ILE A 337 4.36 -7.98 20.97
C ILE A 337 3.82 -9.28 21.57
N CYS A 338 2.61 -9.24 22.09
CA CYS A 338 1.92 -10.39 22.66
C CYS A 338 0.60 -10.61 21.91
N ALA A 339 0.40 -11.78 21.32
CA ALA A 339 -0.93 -12.18 20.83
C ALA A 339 -1.87 -12.43 22.02
N GLU A 340 -3.15 -12.09 21.91
CA GLU A 340 -4.15 -12.37 22.95
C GLU A 340 -4.28 -13.88 23.29
N GLY A 341 -3.95 -14.74 22.33
CA GLY A 341 -3.87 -16.20 22.50
C GLY A 341 -2.48 -16.73 22.87
N ALA A 342 -1.56 -15.91 23.37
CA ALA A 342 -0.22 -16.37 23.72
C ALA A 342 -0.23 -17.38 24.88
N VAL A 343 0.47 -18.50 24.72
CA VAL A 343 0.63 -19.56 25.72
C VAL A 343 2.09 -19.97 25.89
N ASP A 344 2.41 -20.61 27.02
CA ASP A 344 3.64 -21.37 27.19
C ASP A 344 3.50 -22.81 26.66
N ARG A 345 4.60 -23.58 26.70
CA ARG A 345 4.63 -24.98 26.23
C ARG A 345 3.77 -25.93 27.04
N ASP A 346 3.41 -25.56 28.27
CA ASP A 346 2.54 -26.34 29.11
C ASP A 346 1.05 -26.07 28.86
N GLY A 347 0.75 -24.99 28.14
CA GLY A 347 -0.60 -24.55 27.77
C GLY A 347 -1.14 -23.42 28.64
N ASN A 348 -0.33 -22.86 29.55
CA ASN A 348 -0.75 -21.76 30.40
C ASN A 348 -0.74 -20.44 29.61
N PRO A 349 -1.72 -19.54 29.79
CA PRO A 349 -1.73 -18.25 29.10
C PRO A 349 -0.59 -17.33 29.57
N ILE A 350 0.05 -16.64 28.62
CA ILE A 350 1.05 -15.60 28.88
C ILE A 350 0.40 -14.24 28.65
N THR A 351 0.09 -13.50 29.74
CA THR A 351 -0.54 -12.18 29.63
C THR A 351 0.48 -11.05 29.47
N SER A 352 0.07 -9.94 28.85
CA SER A 352 0.89 -8.73 28.74
C SER A 352 1.32 -8.16 30.11
N ASN A 353 0.45 -8.27 31.12
CA ASN A 353 0.75 -7.91 32.51
C ASN A 353 1.88 -8.77 33.09
N MET A 354 1.82 -10.10 32.94
CA MET A 354 2.88 -11.01 33.40
C MET A 354 4.25 -10.69 32.76
N ILE A 355 4.26 -10.27 31.50
CA ILE A 355 5.48 -9.84 30.81
C ILE A 355 5.98 -8.50 31.39
N ARG A 356 5.09 -7.51 31.62
CA ARG A 356 5.45 -6.24 32.28
C ARG A 356 6.07 -6.48 33.65
N ASP A 357 5.39 -7.23 34.51
CA ASP A 357 5.76 -7.38 35.91
C ASP A 357 7.10 -8.11 36.03
N LEU A 358 7.32 -9.17 35.23
CA LEU A 358 8.63 -9.82 35.09
C LEU A 358 9.77 -8.83 34.78
N ILE A 359 9.55 -7.87 33.88
CA ILE A 359 10.55 -6.89 33.46
C ILE A 359 10.78 -5.82 34.53
N VAL A 360 9.71 -5.37 35.20
CA VAL A 360 9.79 -4.39 36.30
C VAL A 360 10.49 -4.99 37.52
N ASP A 361 10.13 -6.21 37.89
CA ASP A 361 10.65 -6.87 39.11
C ASP A 361 12.09 -7.33 38.96
N ARG A 362 12.53 -7.74 37.75
CA ARG A 362 13.88 -8.27 37.52
C ARG A 362 14.88 -7.30 36.87
N LEU A 363 14.42 -6.40 35.99
CA LEU A 363 15.29 -5.45 35.30
C LEU A 363 15.10 -4.00 35.78
N HIS A 364 14.02 -3.71 36.49
CA HIS A 364 13.63 -2.37 36.94
C HIS A 364 13.50 -1.35 35.79
N TYR A 365 13.15 -1.83 34.58
CA TYR A 365 12.91 -0.96 33.42
C TYR A 365 11.51 -0.37 33.47
N ASP A 366 11.40 0.94 33.17
CA ASP A 366 10.11 1.64 33.10
C ASP A 366 9.26 1.08 31.94
N THR A 367 8.41 0.11 32.28
CA THR A 367 7.71 -0.75 31.32
C THR A 367 6.22 -0.43 31.29
N ARG A 368 5.61 -0.37 30.11
CA ARG A 368 4.17 -0.10 29.94
C ARG A 368 3.50 -1.17 29.09
N VAL A 369 2.23 -1.41 29.36
CA VAL A 369 1.35 -2.27 28.56
C VAL A 369 0.45 -1.36 27.71
N THR A 370 0.31 -1.70 26.43
CA THR A 370 -0.61 -1.06 25.50
C THR A 370 -1.50 -2.13 24.89
N VAL A 371 -2.73 -2.28 25.39
CA VAL A 371 -3.72 -3.18 24.80
C VAL A 371 -4.45 -2.45 23.69
N LEU A 372 -4.28 -2.89 22.45
CA LEU A 372 -4.89 -2.24 21.28
C LEU A 372 -6.40 -2.53 21.17
N GLY A 373 -6.82 -3.73 21.59
CA GLY A 373 -8.21 -4.17 21.60
C GLY A 373 -8.93 -3.90 20.27
N HIS A 374 -10.15 -3.38 20.35
CA HIS A 374 -11.05 -3.19 19.20
C HIS A 374 -10.61 -2.12 18.19
N VAL A 375 -9.57 -1.31 18.46
CA VAL A 375 -8.97 -0.41 17.46
C VAL A 375 -8.54 -1.19 16.21
N GLN A 376 -8.14 -2.46 16.39
CA GLN A 376 -7.73 -3.37 15.32
C GLN A 376 -8.88 -3.80 14.39
N ARG A 377 -10.15 -3.66 14.80
CA ARG A 377 -11.35 -3.89 13.95
C ARG A 377 -11.93 -2.60 13.36
N GLY A 378 -11.47 -1.45 13.84
CA GLY A 378 -11.92 -0.12 13.41
C GLY A 378 -11.06 0.51 12.31
N GLY A 379 -11.45 1.74 11.93
CA GLY A 379 -10.78 2.56 10.93
C GLY A 379 -11.09 2.16 9.48
N ASN A 380 -10.75 3.03 8.54
CA ASN A 380 -11.01 2.78 7.12
C ASN A 380 -10.17 1.57 6.62
N PRO A 381 -10.73 0.71 5.75
CA PRO A 381 -9.99 -0.42 5.17
C PRO A 381 -8.81 0.04 4.33
N SER A 382 -7.74 -0.76 4.33
CA SER A 382 -6.57 -0.57 3.46
C SER A 382 -6.93 -0.74 1.98
N ALA A 383 -6.06 -0.28 1.08
CA ALA A 383 -6.23 -0.50 -0.36
C ALA A 383 -6.30 -2.00 -0.68
N PHE A 384 -5.50 -2.83 -0.01
CA PHE A 384 -5.50 -4.28 -0.16
C PHE A 384 -6.86 -4.90 0.20
N ASP A 385 -7.41 -4.62 1.38
CA ASP A 385 -8.71 -5.19 1.80
C ASP A 385 -9.89 -4.72 0.94
N ARG A 386 -9.85 -3.48 0.44
CA ARG A 386 -10.86 -2.98 -0.53
C ARG A 386 -10.81 -3.73 -1.86
N LEU A 387 -9.59 -4.03 -2.35
CA LEU A 387 -9.38 -4.81 -3.58
C LEU A 387 -9.76 -6.28 -3.37
N LEU A 388 -9.27 -6.90 -2.30
CA LEU A 388 -9.55 -8.29 -1.94
C LEU A 388 -11.06 -8.53 -1.83
N GLY A 389 -11.75 -7.72 -1.01
CA GLY A 389 -13.21 -7.79 -0.88
C GLY A 389 -13.92 -7.57 -2.22
N SER A 390 -13.50 -6.60 -3.04
CA SER A 390 -14.14 -6.34 -4.33
C SER A 390 -13.95 -7.47 -5.35
N ARG A 391 -12.76 -8.11 -5.39
CA ARG A 391 -12.46 -9.25 -6.25
C ARG A 391 -13.23 -10.50 -5.79
N MET A 392 -13.12 -10.84 -4.50
CA MET A 392 -13.80 -11.98 -3.90
C MET A 392 -15.33 -11.88 -3.98
N GLY A 393 -15.90 -10.70 -3.75
CA GLY A 393 -17.35 -10.47 -3.80
C GLY A 393 -17.94 -10.58 -5.20
N ALA A 394 -17.16 -10.26 -6.24
CA ALA A 394 -17.58 -10.48 -7.62
C ALA A 394 -17.53 -11.97 -7.99
N GLU A 395 -16.42 -12.64 -7.66
CA GLU A 395 -16.23 -14.07 -7.91
C GLU A 395 -17.25 -14.95 -7.16
N ALA A 396 -17.66 -14.55 -5.94
CA ALA A 396 -18.69 -15.28 -5.18
C ALA A 396 -20.05 -15.31 -5.89
N VAL A 397 -20.39 -14.27 -6.63
CA VAL A 397 -21.61 -14.25 -7.45
C VAL A 397 -21.45 -15.16 -8.67
N LEU A 398 -20.31 -15.11 -9.36
CA LEU A 398 -20.03 -16.01 -10.49
C LEU A 398 -20.07 -17.48 -10.06
N ALA A 399 -19.46 -17.80 -8.92
CA ALA A 399 -19.49 -19.14 -8.32
C ALA A 399 -20.93 -19.61 -8.02
N LEU A 400 -21.78 -18.77 -7.42
CA LEU A 400 -23.21 -19.08 -7.21
C LEU A 400 -23.97 -19.31 -8.52
N MET A 401 -23.59 -18.64 -9.62
CA MET A 401 -24.26 -18.81 -10.91
C MET A 401 -23.80 -20.06 -11.67
N ASP A 402 -22.52 -20.41 -11.55
CA ASP A 402 -21.89 -21.63 -12.10
C ASP A 402 -22.22 -22.90 -11.28
N THR A 403 -22.83 -22.77 -10.09
CA THR A 403 -23.09 -23.89 -9.16
C THR A 403 -24.16 -24.86 -9.69
N SER A 404 -23.84 -26.16 -9.73
CA SER A 404 -24.80 -27.26 -9.90
C SER A 404 -25.34 -27.77 -8.55
N PRO A 405 -26.51 -28.45 -8.50
CA PRO A 405 -27.08 -28.96 -7.26
C PRO A 405 -26.12 -29.81 -6.41
N ASP A 406 -25.35 -30.68 -7.08
CA ASP A 406 -24.44 -31.66 -6.48
C ASP A 406 -23.06 -31.07 -6.12
N ALA A 407 -22.77 -29.82 -6.47
CA ALA A 407 -21.47 -29.20 -6.21
C ALA A 407 -21.25 -28.96 -4.71
N GLU A 408 -20.02 -29.17 -4.22
CA GLU A 408 -19.66 -28.82 -2.84
C GLU A 408 -19.71 -27.31 -2.61
N SER A 409 -20.05 -26.89 -1.39
CA SER A 409 -20.01 -25.46 -1.04
C SER A 409 -18.57 -24.98 -1.02
N CYS A 410 -18.30 -23.88 -1.72
CA CYS A 410 -16.97 -23.31 -1.82
C CYS A 410 -16.81 -22.02 -1.01
N VAL A 411 -15.57 -21.73 -0.63
CA VAL A 411 -15.11 -20.44 -0.16
C VAL A 411 -14.30 -19.80 -1.27
N ILE A 412 -14.45 -18.48 -1.45
CA ILE A 412 -13.55 -17.73 -2.33
C ILE A 412 -12.32 -17.34 -1.52
N ALA A 413 -11.15 -17.73 -2.00
CA ALA A 413 -9.85 -17.59 -1.34
C ALA A 413 -8.83 -16.90 -2.25
N LEU A 414 -7.73 -16.45 -1.66
CA LEU A 414 -6.56 -15.92 -2.35
C LEU A 414 -5.43 -16.97 -2.32
N ASP A 415 -4.89 -17.33 -3.49
CA ASP A 415 -3.66 -18.13 -3.62
C ASP A 415 -2.61 -17.29 -4.37
N GLY A 416 -1.60 -16.80 -3.63
CA GLY A 416 -0.64 -15.82 -4.15
C GLY A 416 -1.29 -14.48 -4.51
N ASN A 417 -1.56 -14.27 -5.80
CA ASN A 417 -2.33 -13.12 -6.30
C ASN A 417 -3.57 -13.53 -7.12
N SER A 418 -3.89 -14.83 -7.19
CA SER A 418 -5.04 -15.34 -7.93
C SER A 418 -6.22 -15.57 -6.99
N ILE A 419 -7.42 -15.17 -7.42
CA ILE A 419 -8.66 -15.57 -6.76
C ILE A 419 -8.99 -17.01 -7.16
N VAL A 420 -9.32 -17.84 -6.17
CA VAL A 420 -9.63 -19.26 -6.34
C VAL A 420 -10.87 -19.66 -5.55
N ARG A 421 -11.52 -20.73 -5.99
CA ARG A 421 -12.63 -21.39 -5.28
C ARG A 421 -12.06 -22.63 -4.57
N VAL A 422 -12.23 -22.74 -3.26
CA VAL A 422 -11.75 -23.89 -2.45
C VAL A 422 -12.91 -24.56 -1.71
N PRO A 423 -12.92 -25.91 -1.54
CA PRO A 423 -13.97 -26.60 -0.80
C PRO A 423 -14.05 -26.15 0.67
N LEU A 424 -15.24 -25.75 1.12
CA LEU A 424 -15.46 -25.16 2.45
C LEU A 424 -15.07 -26.12 3.58
N MET A 425 -15.51 -27.38 3.51
CA MET A 425 -15.27 -28.35 4.58
C MET A 425 -13.78 -28.70 4.75
N GLN A 426 -13.04 -28.87 3.66
CA GLN A 426 -11.59 -29.11 3.71
C GLN A 426 -10.84 -27.95 4.40
N CYS A 427 -11.31 -26.71 4.22
CA CYS A 427 -10.76 -25.53 4.89
C CYS A 427 -11.09 -25.50 6.39
N VAL A 428 -12.35 -25.81 6.76
CA VAL A 428 -12.81 -25.87 8.16
C VAL A 428 -12.12 -26.98 8.93
N GLU A 429 -12.08 -28.20 8.38
CA GLU A 429 -11.38 -29.35 8.96
C GLU A 429 -9.90 -29.06 9.18
N ARG A 430 -9.20 -28.49 8.18
CA ARG A 430 -7.80 -28.09 8.33
C ARG A 430 -7.60 -27.03 9.41
N THR A 431 -8.54 -26.09 9.55
CA THR A 431 -8.50 -25.06 10.61
C THR A 431 -8.66 -25.69 12.00
N GLN A 432 -9.59 -26.65 12.15
CA GLN A 432 -9.76 -27.42 13.39
C GLN A 432 -8.53 -28.28 13.72
N LEU A 433 -7.86 -28.85 12.72
CA LEU A 433 -6.62 -29.59 12.90
C LEU A 433 -5.46 -28.71 13.41
N VAL A 434 -5.43 -27.39 13.10
CA VAL A 434 -4.45 -26.47 13.72
C VAL A 434 -4.71 -26.36 15.22
N GLN A 435 -5.97 -26.16 15.63
CA GLN A 435 -6.32 -26.06 17.04
C GLN A 435 -5.99 -27.36 17.78
N LYS A 436 -6.41 -28.51 17.24
CA LYS A 436 -6.09 -29.83 17.80
C LYS A 436 -4.57 -30.03 17.93
N ALA A 437 -3.78 -29.65 16.93
CA ALA A 437 -2.31 -29.76 17.00
C ALA A 437 -1.70 -28.88 18.10
N MET A 438 -2.28 -27.73 18.43
CA MET A 438 -1.83 -26.91 19.57
C MET A 438 -2.25 -27.50 20.93
N GLU A 439 -3.48 -28.05 21.02
CA GLU A 439 -3.98 -28.76 22.21
C GLU A 439 -3.14 -30.03 22.51
N GLU A 440 -2.74 -30.77 21.47
CA GLU A 440 -1.82 -31.90 21.53
C GLU A 440 -0.33 -31.49 21.66
N LYS A 441 -0.03 -30.18 21.82
CA LYS A 441 1.31 -29.60 21.96
C LYS A 441 2.28 -29.92 20.80
N ASN A 442 1.75 -30.20 19.61
CA ASN A 442 2.46 -30.50 18.38
C ASN A 442 2.68 -29.22 17.54
N TRP A 443 3.49 -28.31 18.09
CA TRP A 443 3.74 -26.96 17.55
C TRP A 443 4.25 -26.98 16.10
N ASP A 444 5.14 -27.91 15.77
CA ASP A 444 5.68 -28.05 14.40
C ASP A 444 4.62 -28.53 13.39
N LEU A 445 3.57 -29.25 13.82
CA LEU A 445 2.41 -29.52 12.97
C LEU A 445 1.52 -28.28 12.83
N ALA A 446 1.26 -27.54 13.90
CA ALA A 446 0.46 -26.30 13.85
C ALA A 446 1.07 -25.27 12.89
N VAL A 447 2.38 -25.02 12.95
CA VAL A 447 3.11 -24.12 12.03
C VAL A 447 3.00 -24.59 10.57
N ARG A 448 3.12 -25.90 10.30
CA ARG A 448 2.99 -26.46 8.94
C ARG A 448 1.55 -26.36 8.41
N LEU A 449 0.55 -26.58 9.26
CA LEU A 449 -0.86 -26.49 8.88
C LEU A 449 -1.27 -25.06 8.52
N ARG A 450 -0.79 -24.04 9.26
CA ARG A 450 -0.89 -22.60 8.88
C ARG A 450 -0.24 -22.28 7.52
N GLY A 451 0.72 -23.08 7.08
CA GLY A 451 1.26 -23.05 5.72
C GLY A 451 2.53 -22.22 5.53
N ARG A 452 3.09 -22.33 4.32
CA ARG A 452 4.46 -21.91 3.98
C ARG A 452 4.73 -20.42 4.19
N SER A 453 3.72 -19.55 4.02
CA SER A 453 3.87 -18.11 4.24
C SER A 453 4.08 -17.79 5.72
N PHE A 454 3.31 -18.42 6.61
CA PHE A 454 3.45 -18.30 8.07
C PHE A 454 4.79 -18.88 8.53
N GLN A 455 5.13 -20.10 8.11
CA GLN A 455 6.40 -20.75 8.43
C GLN A 455 7.60 -19.87 8.04
N ARG A 456 7.65 -19.37 6.80
CA ARG A 456 8.77 -18.53 6.32
C ARG A 456 8.86 -17.20 7.05
N ASN A 457 7.73 -16.59 7.43
CA ASN A 457 7.72 -15.40 8.28
C ASN A 457 8.33 -15.71 9.66
N LEU A 458 7.96 -16.84 10.26
CA LEU A 458 8.48 -17.29 11.56
C LEU A 458 9.99 -17.58 11.51
N GLU A 459 10.48 -18.21 10.44
CA GLU A 459 11.91 -18.43 10.20
C GLU A 459 12.68 -17.12 10.02
N THR A 460 12.15 -16.19 9.22
CA THR A 460 12.71 -14.85 9.01
C THR A 460 12.80 -14.06 10.32
N TYR A 461 11.75 -14.14 11.16
CA TYR A 461 11.70 -13.51 12.48
C TYR A 461 12.72 -14.13 13.46
N LYS A 462 12.79 -15.47 13.53
CA LYS A 462 13.79 -16.21 14.34
C LYS A 462 15.23 -15.85 13.99
N LEU A 463 15.51 -15.42 12.76
CA LEU A 463 16.82 -14.90 12.35
C LEU A 463 16.98 -13.43 12.72
N LEU A 464 16.09 -12.54 12.27
CA LEU A 464 16.24 -11.08 12.36
C LEU A 464 16.12 -10.49 13.77
N ALA A 465 15.44 -11.19 14.68
CA ALA A 465 15.22 -10.70 16.05
C ALA A 465 16.48 -10.83 16.94
N LYS A 466 17.45 -11.67 16.57
CA LYS A 466 18.69 -11.90 17.35
C LYS A 466 19.41 -10.57 17.66
N LEU A 467 20.03 -10.47 18.83
CA LEU A 467 20.78 -9.25 19.21
C LEU A 467 22.12 -9.12 18.49
N ARG A 468 22.71 -10.26 18.11
CA ARG A 468 24.04 -10.39 17.52
C ARG A 468 23.98 -11.45 16.42
N PRO A 469 24.85 -11.41 15.41
CA PRO A 469 25.00 -12.51 14.47
C PRO A 469 25.34 -13.82 15.22
N PRO A 470 24.79 -14.98 14.82
CA PRO A 470 25.01 -16.26 15.49
C PRO A 470 26.46 -16.72 15.32
N THR A 471 27.08 -17.18 16.40
CA THR A 471 28.54 -17.32 16.50
C THR A 471 29.17 -18.43 15.64
N GLU A 472 28.39 -19.33 15.02
CA GLU A 472 28.89 -20.40 14.13
C GLU A 472 27.76 -21.17 13.42
N LYS A 473 26.73 -21.59 14.17
CA LYS A 473 25.66 -22.47 13.66
C LYS A 473 24.75 -21.72 12.67
N GLY A 474 24.71 -22.24 11.42
CA GLY A 474 23.90 -21.69 10.33
C GLY A 474 24.66 -20.79 9.35
N ASN A 475 25.99 -20.77 9.37
CA ASN A 475 26.75 -19.98 8.41
C ASN A 475 26.72 -20.58 6.99
N LEU A 476 25.97 -19.95 6.07
CA LEU A 476 25.92 -20.33 4.65
C LEU A 476 27.27 -20.16 3.93
N SER A 477 28.11 -19.20 4.36
CA SER A 477 29.39 -18.89 3.70
C SER A 477 30.45 -19.99 3.80
N GLY A 478 30.21 -21.04 4.60
CA GLY A 478 31.17 -22.11 4.84
C GLY A 478 32.41 -21.67 5.62
N GLY A 479 32.35 -20.50 6.29
CA GLY A 479 33.48 -19.92 7.04
C GLY A 479 34.24 -18.82 6.28
N HIS A 480 34.05 -18.70 4.96
CA HIS A 480 34.66 -17.61 4.19
C HIS A 480 33.98 -16.25 4.50
N ILE A 481 34.71 -15.15 4.38
CA ILE A 481 34.16 -13.79 4.55
C ILE A 481 34.00 -13.17 3.16
N PHE A 482 32.78 -13.19 2.63
CA PHE A 482 32.44 -12.49 1.38
C PHE A 482 32.11 -11.02 1.65
N THR A 483 32.42 -10.15 0.70
CA THR A 483 32.10 -8.72 0.74
C THR A 483 30.89 -8.41 -0.14
N LEU A 484 29.73 -8.23 0.48
CA LEU A 484 28.47 -7.95 -0.21
C LEU A 484 28.15 -6.46 -0.19
N ALA A 485 27.81 -5.90 -1.36
CA ALA A 485 27.39 -4.50 -1.48
C ALA A 485 25.87 -4.36 -1.64
N VAL A 486 25.30 -3.30 -1.08
CA VAL A 486 23.88 -2.92 -1.24
C VAL A 486 23.76 -1.46 -1.67
N MET A 487 22.88 -1.17 -2.63
CA MET A 487 22.55 0.20 -3.03
C MET A 487 21.12 0.36 -3.53
N ASN A 488 20.56 1.56 -3.32
CA ASN A 488 19.24 1.93 -3.79
C ASN A 488 19.36 2.71 -5.12
N VAL A 489 18.50 2.43 -6.12
CA VAL A 489 18.59 3.03 -7.47
C VAL A 489 17.20 3.37 -8.03
N GLY A 490 17.03 4.58 -8.59
CA GLY A 490 15.78 5.03 -9.19
C GLY A 490 15.12 6.18 -8.43
N ALA A 491 13.78 6.15 -8.33
CA ALA A 491 13.02 7.05 -7.46
C ALA A 491 12.91 6.49 -6.04
N PRO A 492 12.77 7.32 -4.99
CA PRO A 492 12.46 6.85 -3.65
C PRO A 492 11.07 6.19 -3.61
N ALA A 493 10.96 5.12 -2.82
CA ALA A 493 9.72 4.41 -2.55
C ALA A 493 9.75 3.87 -1.11
N CYS A 494 8.60 3.77 -0.46
CA CYS A 494 8.50 3.18 0.87
C CYS A 494 8.95 1.70 0.87
N GLY A 495 9.62 1.28 1.95
CA GLY A 495 10.16 -0.08 2.10
C GLY A 495 11.63 -0.25 1.67
N MET A 496 12.25 0.70 0.96
CA MET A 496 13.70 0.64 0.65
C MET A 496 14.56 0.46 1.90
N ASN A 497 14.29 1.23 2.96
CA ASN A 497 15.04 1.16 4.22
C ASN A 497 14.85 -0.20 4.94
N ALA A 498 13.65 -0.79 4.88
CA ALA A 498 13.37 -2.13 5.41
C ALA A 498 14.13 -3.24 4.66
N ALA A 499 14.24 -3.12 3.33
CA ALA A 499 15.05 -4.03 2.52
C ALA A 499 16.54 -3.93 2.85
N VAL A 500 17.11 -2.72 2.91
CA VAL A 500 18.52 -2.52 3.30
C VAL A 500 18.79 -3.10 4.70
N ARG A 501 17.91 -2.83 5.67
CA ARG A 501 18.03 -3.38 7.03
C ARG A 501 18.07 -4.90 7.05
N SER A 502 17.09 -5.54 6.41
CA SER A 502 16.99 -7.00 6.39
C SER A 502 18.20 -7.61 5.69
N PHE A 503 18.66 -7.02 4.58
CA PHE A 503 19.87 -7.43 3.89
C PHE A 503 21.11 -7.37 4.80
N VAL A 504 21.36 -6.21 5.44
CA VAL A 504 22.51 -6.02 6.34
C VAL A 504 22.50 -7.04 7.49
N ARG A 505 21.37 -7.22 8.19
CA ARG A 505 21.29 -8.18 9.31
C ARG A 505 21.40 -9.64 8.85
N ASN A 506 20.82 -10.03 7.72
CA ASN A 506 20.99 -11.40 7.20
C ASN A 506 22.43 -11.67 6.75
N ALA A 507 23.08 -10.73 6.04
CA ALA A 507 24.45 -10.90 5.56
C ALA A 507 25.47 -10.98 6.71
N LEU A 508 25.33 -10.13 7.74
CA LEU A 508 26.13 -10.22 8.96
C LEU A 508 25.89 -11.55 9.71
N CYS A 509 24.66 -12.10 9.68
CA CYS A 509 24.35 -13.42 10.23
C CYS A 509 25.05 -14.59 9.52
N HIS A 510 25.54 -14.40 8.29
CA HIS A 510 26.31 -15.38 7.52
C HIS A 510 27.78 -14.95 7.33
N ASN A 511 28.33 -14.25 8.33
CA ASN A 511 29.73 -13.85 8.40
C ASN A 511 30.26 -13.07 7.18
N CYS A 512 29.38 -12.33 6.48
CA CYS A 512 29.76 -11.50 5.34
C CYS A 512 30.02 -10.06 5.78
N LYS A 513 31.04 -9.43 5.18
CA LYS A 513 31.29 -7.99 5.26
C LYS A 513 30.23 -7.27 4.41
N VAL A 514 29.60 -6.23 4.92
CA VAL A 514 28.52 -5.52 4.20
C VAL A 514 28.90 -4.07 3.92
N LEU A 515 28.78 -3.66 2.66
CA LEU A 515 29.07 -2.31 2.18
C LEU A 515 27.79 -1.64 1.66
N ALA A 516 27.35 -0.56 2.29
CA ALA A 516 26.28 0.28 1.75
C ALA A 516 26.85 1.42 0.92
N VAL A 517 26.48 1.45 -0.36
CA VAL A 517 26.81 2.56 -1.27
C VAL A 517 25.78 3.66 -1.08
N LYS A 518 26.24 4.89 -0.85
CA LYS A 518 25.38 6.07 -0.80
C LYS A 518 25.24 6.68 -2.19
N ASP A 519 24.15 7.40 -2.45
CA ASP A 519 23.91 8.14 -3.71
C ASP A 519 24.01 7.28 -4.99
N SER A 520 23.61 6.01 -4.92
CA SER A 520 23.58 5.08 -6.07
C SER A 520 24.95 4.98 -6.78
N PHE A 521 24.96 4.78 -8.10
CA PHE A 521 26.19 4.78 -8.91
C PHE A 521 26.98 6.08 -8.83
N GLU A 522 26.34 7.24 -8.60
CA GLU A 522 27.04 8.50 -8.45
C GLU A 522 27.93 8.54 -7.21
N GLY A 523 27.47 8.03 -6.07
CA GLY A 523 28.32 7.90 -4.89
C GLY A 523 29.33 6.76 -5.01
N LEU A 524 28.98 5.64 -5.68
CA LEU A 524 29.94 4.57 -5.98
C LEU A 524 31.17 5.09 -6.73
N MET A 525 30.95 5.86 -7.82
CA MET A 525 32.01 6.48 -8.61
C MET A 525 32.83 7.54 -7.84
N LYS A 526 32.34 8.01 -6.68
CA LYS A 526 33.03 8.95 -5.76
C LYS A 526 33.68 8.23 -4.58
N GLY A 527 33.54 6.90 -4.45
CA GLY A 527 33.98 6.13 -3.28
C GLY A 527 33.13 6.35 -2.02
N ASN A 528 31.90 6.88 -2.15
CA ASN A 528 31.00 7.18 -1.02
C ASN A 528 30.31 5.90 -0.52
N VAL A 529 31.08 5.03 0.14
CA VAL A 529 30.65 3.71 0.62
C VAL A 529 30.91 3.60 2.13
N GLN A 530 29.93 3.08 2.86
CA GLN A 530 30.01 2.84 4.30
C GLN A 530 30.00 1.34 4.59
N GLU A 531 30.91 0.88 5.45
CA GLU A 531 30.83 -0.47 6.03
C GLU A 531 29.73 -0.51 7.11
N MET A 532 28.85 -1.50 7.03
CA MET A 532 27.61 -1.56 7.81
C MET A 532 27.70 -2.57 8.95
N ASN A 533 27.38 -2.10 10.16
CA ASN A 533 27.34 -2.88 11.39
C ASN A 533 25.89 -3.25 11.76
N TRP A 534 25.74 -4.18 12.70
CA TRP A 534 24.43 -4.69 13.14
C TRP A 534 23.46 -3.58 13.61
N CYS A 535 24.01 -2.58 14.32
CA CYS A 535 23.23 -1.48 14.90
C CYS A 535 22.91 -0.36 13.90
N ASP A 536 23.68 -0.20 12.81
CA ASP A 536 23.58 0.95 11.90
C ASP A 536 22.22 1.04 11.19
N VAL A 537 21.54 -0.09 11.03
CA VAL A 537 20.22 -0.25 10.38
C VAL A 537 19.04 -0.37 11.34
N SER A 538 19.18 0.08 12.60
CA SER A 538 18.14 -0.11 13.62
C SER A 538 17.06 0.97 13.56
N ASN A 539 15.79 0.59 13.63
CA ASN A 539 14.63 1.47 13.41
C ASN A 539 14.56 2.04 11.98
N TRP A 540 15.12 1.33 11.00
CA TRP A 540 15.05 1.70 9.58
C TRP A 540 13.74 1.23 8.90
N SER A 541 13.02 0.24 9.44
CA SER A 541 11.84 -0.30 8.75
C SER A 541 10.66 0.68 8.67
N MET A 542 10.54 1.59 9.64
CA MET A 542 9.38 2.49 9.77
C MET A 542 9.39 3.68 8.81
N PHE A 543 10.57 4.14 8.39
CA PHE A 543 10.71 5.34 7.57
C PHE A 543 10.59 5.05 6.06
N GLY A 544 9.83 5.89 5.36
CA GLY A 544 9.84 5.97 3.90
C GLY A 544 11.13 6.56 3.32
N GLY A 545 11.17 6.72 2.00
CA GLY A 545 12.32 7.25 1.29
C GLY A 545 13.54 6.32 1.30
N SER A 546 14.76 6.90 1.28
CA SER A 546 16.03 6.15 1.27
C SER A 546 17.10 6.85 2.12
N PHE A 547 17.55 6.22 3.20
CA PHE A 547 18.68 6.68 4.01
C PHE A 547 20.05 6.51 3.37
N LEU A 548 20.15 5.70 2.30
CA LEU A 548 21.34 5.64 1.45
C LEU A 548 21.35 6.76 0.38
N GLY A 549 20.28 7.55 0.28
CA GLY A 549 19.98 8.30 -0.95
C GLY A 549 19.54 7.35 -2.07
N THR A 550 19.01 7.90 -3.17
CA THR A 550 18.69 7.12 -4.38
C THR A 550 18.59 8.04 -5.58
N GLN A 551 19.09 7.61 -6.74
CA GLN A 551 19.17 8.39 -7.96
C GLN A 551 18.81 7.56 -9.19
N LYS A 552 18.23 8.20 -10.21
CA LYS A 552 17.92 7.60 -11.53
C LYS A 552 19.16 7.49 -12.46
N SER A 553 20.37 7.50 -11.90
CA SER A 553 21.63 7.48 -12.65
C SER A 553 21.98 6.05 -13.09
N LEU A 554 22.05 5.80 -14.40
CA LEU A 554 22.57 4.55 -14.96
C LEU A 554 24.11 4.53 -14.97
N PRO A 555 24.78 3.36 -14.87
CA PRO A 555 26.24 3.24 -14.88
C PRO A 555 26.91 3.61 -16.21
N THR A 556 26.14 3.81 -17.28
CA THR A 556 26.64 4.07 -18.66
C THR A 556 27.58 5.27 -18.78
N LYS A 557 27.42 6.30 -17.95
CA LYS A 557 28.19 7.56 -18.08
C LYS A 557 29.70 7.42 -17.82
N ASN A 558 30.12 6.47 -16.97
CA ASN A 558 31.53 6.25 -16.59
C ASN A 558 31.71 4.79 -16.09
N ILE A 559 31.40 3.80 -16.94
CA ILE A 559 31.39 2.39 -16.55
C ILE A 559 32.74 1.91 -15.99
N GLU A 560 33.85 2.45 -16.51
CA GLU A 560 35.22 2.17 -16.06
C GLU A 560 35.47 2.56 -14.60
N LYS A 561 34.84 3.65 -14.10
CA LYS A 561 34.96 4.06 -12.69
C LYS A 561 34.14 3.17 -11.76
N VAL A 562 33.02 2.64 -12.24
CA VAL A 562 32.25 1.62 -11.50
C VAL A 562 33.10 0.35 -11.36
N VAL A 563 33.73 -0.10 -12.45
CA VAL A 563 34.66 -1.23 -12.47
C VAL A 563 35.86 -1.01 -11.54
N GLU A 564 36.49 0.16 -11.60
CA GLU A 564 37.60 0.54 -10.71
C GLU A 564 37.20 0.43 -9.23
N GLN A 565 36.03 0.96 -8.86
CA GLN A 565 35.57 0.97 -7.48
C GLN A 565 35.12 -0.42 -7.00
N LEU A 566 34.48 -1.24 -7.84
CA LEU A 566 34.22 -2.66 -7.52
C LEU A 566 35.52 -3.42 -7.23
N ARG A 567 36.58 -3.20 -8.02
CA ARG A 567 37.92 -3.79 -7.82
C ARG A 567 38.58 -3.30 -6.53
N ASN A 568 38.53 -2.00 -6.26
CA ASN A 568 39.16 -1.38 -5.09
C ASN A 568 38.48 -1.82 -3.78
N LEU A 569 37.15 -1.90 -3.78
CA LEU A 569 36.33 -2.32 -2.64
C LEU A 569 36.26 -3.85 -2.46
N LYS A 570 36.73 -4.62 -3.45
CA LYS A 570 36.68 -6.10 -3.50
C LYS A 570 35.29 -6.67 -3.27
N ILE A 571 34.30 -6.14 -3.99
CA ILE A 571 32.90 -6.57 -3.85
C ILE A 571 32.72 -7.94 -4.53
N ASP A 572 32.34 -8.96 -3.76
CA ASP A 572 32.10 -10.34 -4.19
C ASP A 572 30.68 -10.58 -4.70
N GLY A 573 29.71 -9.70 -4.36
CA GLY A 573 28.31 -9.80 -4.76
C GLY A 573 27.54 -8.51 -4.49
N LEU A 574 26.50 -8.23 -5.30
CA LEU A 574 25.81 -6.93 -5.32
C LEU A 574 24.28 -7.05 -5.25
N PHE A 575 23.67 -6.26 -4.37
CA PHE A 575 22.22 -6.14 -4.22
C PHE A 575 21.73 -4.74 -4.61
N LEU A 576 20.76 -4.70 -5.53
CA LEU A 576 20.23 -3.50 -6.15
C LEU A 576 18.74 -3.36 -5.80
N ILE A 577 18.38 -2.38 -4.97
CA ILE A 577 16.99 -2.16 -4.56
C ILE A 577 16.43 -0.99 -5.37
N GLY A 578 15.39 -1.21 -6.19
CA GLY A 578 14.86 -0.09 -6.99
C GLY A 578 13.94 -0.44 -8.15
N GLY A 579 13.64 0.61 -8.92
CA GLY A 579 12.71 0.57 -10.05
C GLY A 579 13.34 0.07 -11.35
N PHE A 580 12.78 0.51 -12.48
CA PHE A 580 13.27 0.13 -13.81
C PHE A 580 14.75 0.51 -14.03
N GLU A 581 15.23 1.60 -13.42
CA GLU A 581 16.65 1.96 -13.41
C GLU A 581 17.55 0.92 -12.71
N ALA A 582 17.08 0.23 -11.68
CA ALA A 582 17.87 -0.83 -11.00
C ALA A 582 18.00 -2.08 -11.90
N PHE A 583 16.87 -2.52 -12.47
CA PHE A 583 16.81 -3.59 -13.47
C PHE A 583 17.74 -3.30 -14.67
N HIS A 584 17.58 -2.14 -15.30
CA HIS A 584 18.37 -1.74 -16.45
C HIS A 584 19.86 -1.58 -16.11
N SER A 585 20.21 -1.04 -14.94
CA SER A 585 21.62 -0.95 -14.50
C SER A 585 22.26 -2.33 -14.33
N CYS A 586 21.54 -3.30 -13.78
CA CYS A 586 22.02 -4.67 -13.64
C CYS A 586 22.18 -5.37 -15.01
N LEU A 587 21.26 -5.12 -15.94
CA LEU A 587 21.36 -5.60 -17.33
C LEU A 587 22.63 -5.05 -18.00
N ILE A 588 22.87 -3.74 -17.90
CA ILE A 588 24.08 -3.08 -18.44
C ILE A 588 25.36 -3.71 -17.88
N MET A 589 25.39 -4.02 -16.58
CA MET A 589 26.55 -4.68 -15.95
C MET A 589 26.72 -6.13 -16.45
N ALA A 590 25.62 -6.90 -16.52
CA ALA A 590 25.63 -8.28 -17.02
C ALA A 590 26.07 -8.38 -18.49
N GLU A 591 25.60 -7.49 -19.36
CA GLU A 591 25.98 -7.40 -20.78
C GLU A 591 27.42 -6.95 -21.04
N ASN A 592 28.14 -6.47 -20.01
CA ASN A 592 29.53 -6.04 -20.13
C ASN A 592 30.52 -6.92 -19.34
N ARG A 593 30.08 -8.08 -18.83
CA ARG A 593 30.94 -9.08 -18.17
C ARG A 593 32.11 -9.56 -19.02
N ASP A 594 31.90 -9.76 -20.32
CA ASP A 594 32.94 -10.19 -21.25
C ASP A 594 34.07 -9.15 -21.43
N LYS A 595 33.82 -7.88 -21.08
CA LYS A 595 34.79 -6.78 -21.12
C LYS A 595 35.43 -6.51 -19.76
N TYR A 596 34.65 -6.63 -18.68
CA TYR A 596 35.06 -6.28 -17.32
C TYR A 596 34.78 -7.43 -16.36
N LYS A 597 35.85 -8.14 -15.96
CA LYS A 597 35.78 -9.29 -15.04
C LYS A 597 35.20 -8.91 -13.67
N GLU A 598 35.24 -7.63 -13.30
CA GLU A 598 34.62 -7.08 -12.09
C GLU A 598 33.09 -7.12 -12.08
N PHE A 599 32.42 -7.31 -13.23
CA PHE A 599 30.98 -7.57 -13.30
C PHE A 599 30.64 -9.06 -13.24
N CYS A 600 31.64 -9.96 -13.25
CA CYS A 600 31.47 -11.40 -13.14
C CYS A 600 31.24 -11.84 -11.67
N ILE A 601 30.36 -11.13 -10.97
CA ILE A 601 29.93 -11.41 -9.60
C ILE A 601 28.43 -11.70 -9.58
N PRO A 602 27.91 -12.43 -8.57
CA PRO A 602 26.48 -12.53 -8.34
C PRO A 602 25.83 -11.15 -8.12
N MET A 603 24.75 -10.89 -8.85
CA MET A 603 23.97 -9.65 -8.78
C MET A 603 22.48 -9.98 -8.64
N MET A 604 21.80 -9.30 -7.72
CA MET A 604 20.35 -9.44 -7.57
C MET A 604 19.65 -8.07 -7.52
N VAL A 605 18.55 -7.94 -8.27
CA VAL A 605 17.64 -6.79 -8.23
C VAL A 605 16.40 -7.12 -7.40
N LEU A 606 16.05 -6.25 -6.44
CA LEU A 606 14.76 -6.22 -5.76
C LEU A 606 13.88 -5.09 -6.33
N PRO A 607 12.77 -5.39 -7.03
CA PRO A 607 11.81 -4.40 -7.51
C PRO A 607 11.23 -3.54 -6.38
N CYS A 608 11.57 -2.26 -6.39
CA CYS A 608 11.11 -1.26 -5.43
C CYS A 608 10.78 0.06 -6.15
N THR A 609 9.48 0.32 -6.33
CA THR A 609 8.92 1.47 -7.03
C THR A 609 7.43 1.59 -6.70
N ILE A 610 6.88 2.80 -6.74
CA ILE A 610 5.44 3.03 -6.60
C ILE A 610 4.65 2.53 -7.83
N SER A 611 5.24 2.63 -9.03
CA SER A 611 4.51 2.45 -10.30
C SER A 611 4.20 0.99 -10.68
N ASN A 612 4.76 0.02 -9.95
CA ASN A 612 4.72 -1.42 -10.27
C ASN A 612 5.03 -1.74 -11.75
N ASN A 613 6.00 -1.02 -12.33
CA ASN A 613 6.36 -1.07 -13.75
C ASN A 613 7.62 -1.90 -14.03
N VAL A 614 8.08 -2.69 -13.06
CA VAL A 614 9.30 -3.51 -13.17
C VAL A 614 8.92 -4.91 -13.66
N PRO A 615 9.45 -5.37 -14.81
CA PRO A 615 9.09 -6.69 -15.33
C PRO A 615 9.61 -7.85 -14.47
N GLY A 616 8.96 -9.01 -14.59
CA GLY A 616 9.31 -10.22 -13.84
C GLY A 616 8.70 -10.34 -12.43
N THR A 617 7.94 -9.34 -11.95
CA THR A 617 7.21 -9.40 -10.67
C THR A 617 5.74 -8.97 -10.81
N SER A 618 4.87 -9.54 -9.95
CA SER A 618 3.48 -9.10 -9.78
C SER A 618 3.37 -7.83 -8.94
N PHE A 619 4.30 -7.63 -8.01
CA PHE A 619 4.32 -6.53 -7.05
C PHE A 619 5.74 -6.00 -6.85
N SER A 620 5.89 -4.68 -6.74
CA SER A 620 7.11 -4.00 -6.30
C SER A 620 6.92 -3.37 -4.92
N VAL A 621 7.99 -3.39 -4.13
CA VAL A 621 8.03 -2.73 -2.80
C VAL A 621 7.78 -1.23 -2.96
N GLY A 622 6.82 -0.71 -2.19
CA GLY A 622 6.37 0.68 -2.19
C GLY A 622 5.09 0.93 -2.99
N SER A 623 4.61 -0.06 -3.76
CA SER A 623 3.40 0.09 -4.57
C SER A 623 2.10 -0.03 -3.76
N ASP A 624 2.09 -0.80 -2.67
CA ASP A 624 0.94 -0.86 -1.76
C ASP A 624 0.83 0.43 -0.92
N THR A 625 1.95 0.97 -0.43
CA THR A 625 1.98 2.28 0.24
C THR A 625 1.39 3.36 -0.67
N ALA A 626 1.77 3.39 -1.95
CA ALA A 626 1.21 4.34 -2.92
C ALA A 626 -0.30 4.18 -3.11
N LEU A 627 -0.81 2.95 -3.24
CA LEU A 627 -2.24 2.69 -3.37
C LEU A 627 -3.03 3.12 -2.12
N ASN A 628 -2.49 2.91 -0.93
CA ASN A 628 -3.11 3.34 0.32
C ASN A 628 -3.19 4.88 0.41
N GLU A 629 -2.12 5.61 0.09
CA GLU A 629 -2.14 7.07 0.09
C GLU A 629 -3.08 7.65 -0.97
N ILE A 630 -3.10 7.09 -2.18
CA ILE A 630 -4.06 7.47 -3.22
C ILE A 630 -5.49 7.25 -2.71
N CYS A 631 -5.80 6.12 -2.07
CA CYS A 631 -7.12 5.87 -1.49
C CYS A 631 -7.48 6.87 -0.39
N ASN A 632 -6.56 7.18 0.53
CA ASN A 632 -6.74 8.17 1.59
C ASN A 632 -7.03 9.57 1.05
N LEU A 633 -6.37 9.96 -0.05
CA LEU A 633 -6.56 11.24 -0.72
C LEU A 633 -7.89 11.27 -1.50
N ILE A 634 -8.25 10.20 -2.21
CA ILE A 634 -9.55 10.09 -2.89
C ILE A 634 -10.71 10.11 -1.88
N ASP A 635 -10.58 9.48 -0.71
CA ASP A 635 -11.65 9.48 0.30
C ASP A 635 -11.94 10.89 0.85
N LYS A 636 -10.91 11.72 1.03
CA LYS A 636 -11.06 13.16 1.34
C LYS A 636 -11.74 13.92 0.19
N VAL A 637 -11.40 13.61 -1.06
CA VAL A 637 -12.05 14.18 -2.25
C VAL A 637 -13.54 13.79 -2.34
N LYS A 638 -13.90 12.52 -2.04
CA LYS A 638 -15.31 12.08 -1.96
C LYS A 638 -16.09 12.89 -0.94
N GLN A 639 -15.53 13.10 0.26
CA GLN A 639 -16.16 13.87 1.33
C GLN A 639 -16.47 15.31 0.88
N SER A 640 -15.52 15.97 0.20
CA SER A 640 -15.72 17.29 -0.42
C SER A 640 -16.79 17.28 -1.53
N ALA A 641 -16.82 16.25 -2.37
CA ALA A 641 -17.80 16.08 -3.44
C ALA A 641 -19.23 15.93 -2.90
N ILE A 642 -19.41 15.14 -1.83
CA ILE A 642 -20.70 14.90 -1.19
C ILE A 642 -21.29 16.19 -0.60
N GLY A 643 -20.47 17.01 0.04
CA GLY A 643 -20.91 18.29 0.60
C GLY A 643 -21.34 19.33 -0.44
N THR A 644 -20.81 19.26 -1.67
CA THR A 644 -21.05 20.29 -2.70
C THR A 644 -22.01 19.88 -3.83
N LYS A 645 -22.27 18.58 -4.00
CA LYS A 645 -23.18 17.99 -5.02
C LYS A 645 -22.79 18.28 -6.47
N ARG A 646 -23.32 17.45 -7.39
CA ARG A 646 -23.11 17.52 -8.86
C ARG A 646 -21.67 17.87 -9.25
N ARG A 647 -20.69 17.16 -8.67
CA ARG A 647 -19.25 17.45 -8.86
C ARG A 647 -18.49 16.26 -9.44
N VAL A 648 -17.68 16.55 -10.46
CA VAL A 648 -16.75 15.61 -11.09
C VAL A 648 -15.34 15.94 -10.63
N PHE A 649 -14.59 14.92 -10.20
CA PHE A 649 -13.17 15.05 -9.89
C PHE A 649 -12.34 14.20 -10.86
N ILE A 650 -11.38 14.84 -11.51
CA ILE A 650 -10.32 14.18 -12.30
C ILE A 650 -9.07 14.14 -11.41
N VAL A 651 -8.68 12.94 -11.00
CA VAL A 651 -7.56 12.71 -10.07
C VAL A 651 -6.39 12.14 -10.85
N GLU A 652 -5.29 12.90 -10.91
CA GLU A 652 -4.08 12.49 -11.60
C GLU A 652 -3.15 11.70 -10.67
N THR A 653 -2.85 10.47 -11.06
CA THR A 653 -1.90 9.58 -10.37
C THR A 653 -0.57 9.53 -11.10
N MET A 654 0.50 9.30 -10.34
CA MET A 654 1.79 8.91 -10.92
C MET A 654 1.73 7.46 -11.43
N GLY A 655 2.73 7.06 -12.19
CA GLY A 655 2.88 5.72 -12.78
C GLY A 655 3.82 5.68 -13.98
N GLY A 656 4.24 6.83 -14.50
CA GLY A 656 4.78 6.94 -15.85
C GLY A 656 3.74 6.45 -16.86
N TYR A 657 4.16 5.55 -17.74
CA TYR A 657 3.27 4.89 -18.69
C TYR A 657 2.50 3.69 -18.09
N CYS A 658 2.68 3.37 -16.79
CA CYS A 658 2.01 2.24 -16.16
C CYS A 658 0.68 2.65 -15.51
N GLY A 659 -0.43 2.13 -16.00
CA GLY A 659 -1.78 2.37 -15.50
C GLY A 659 -2.15 1.64 -14.20
N TYR A 660 -1.20 0.94 -13.56
CA TYR A 660 -1.41 0.15 -12.34
C TYR A 660 -2.03 0.97 -11.21
N LEU A 661 -1.39 2.10 -10.84
CA LEU A 661 -1.86 2.96 -9.75
C LEU A 661 -3.24 3.56 -10.06
N ALA A 662 -3.46 4.05 -11.28
CA ALA A 662 -4.75 4.57 -11.72
C ALA A 662 -5.87 3.51 -11.67
N THR A 663 -5.62 2.30 -12.16
CA THR A 663 -6.62 1.22 -12.26
C THR A 663 -6.94 0.61 -10.89
N LEU A 664 -5.93 0.27 -10.09
CA LEU A 664 -6.17 -0.33 -8.78
C LEU A 664 -6.73 0.68 -7.78
N SER A 665 -6.27 1.94 -7.79
CA SER A 665 -6.89 2.97 -6.93
C SER A 665 -8.31 3.30 -7.38
N ALA A 666 -8.64 3.24 -8.67
CA ALA A 666 -10.03 3.36 -9.13
C ALA A 666 -10.91 2.23 -8.56
N LEU A 667 -10.45 0.97 -8.62
CA LEU A 667 -11.19 -0.17 -8.10
C LEU A 667 -11.32 -0.14 -6.56
N ALA A 668 -10.23 0.16 -5.86
CA ALA A 668 -10.17 0.25 -4.39
C ALA A 668 -10.97 1.44 -3.83
N SER A 669 -10.97 2.59 -4.51
CA SER A 669 -11.77 3.74 -4.10
C SER A 669 -13.21 3.69 -4.60
N GLY A 670 -13.52 2.84 -5.59
CA GLY A 670 -14.82 2.86 -6.27
C GLY A 670 -15.05 4.15 -7.06
N ALA A 671 -14.03 4.57 -7.82
CA ALA A 671 -14.15 5.56 -8.88
C ALA A 671 -14.95 5.01 -10.07
N ASP A 672 -15.36 5.89 -10.98
CA ASP A 672 -16.34 5.60 -12.02
C ASP A 672 -15.70 5.34 -13.41
N ASN A 673 -14.52 5.90 -13.69
CA ASN A 673 -13.69 5.56 -14.86
C ASN A 673 -12.19 5.78 -14.54
N ALA A 674 -11.28 5.24 -15.36
CA ALA A 674 -9.83 5.38 -15.21
C ALA A 674 -9.09 5.40 -16.56
N TYR A 675 -8.57 6.56 -16.98
CA TYR A 675 -7.75 6.71 -18.19
C TYR A 675 -6.30 6.27 -17.92
N ILE A 676 -5.78 5.40 -18.78
CA ILE A 676 -4.44 4.80 -18.69
C ILE A 676 -3.76 4.82 -20.07
N PHE A 677 -2.49 4.42 -20.16
CA PHE A 677 -1.75 4.41 -21.43
C PHE A 677 -2.01 3.12 -22.22
N GLU A 678 -2.19 2.01 -21.50
CA GLU A 678 -2.43 0.67 -22.04
C GLU A 678 -3.79 0.50 -22.74
N GLU A 679 -4.72 1.44 -22.50
CA GLU A 679 -6.05 1.46 -23.11
C GLU A 679 -6.23 2.80 -23.84
N PRO A 680 -5.97 2.86 -25.16
CA PRO A 680 -6.02 4.11 -25.91
C PRO A 680 -7.46 4.62 -26.02
N PHE A 681 -7.64 5.93 -25.81
CA PHE A 681 -8.93 6.62 -25.81
C PHE A 681 -8.88 7.88 -26.67
N THR A 682 -10.02 8.26 -27.26
CA THR A 682 -10.18 9.37 -28.20
C THR A 682 -11.03 10.50 -27.62
N VAL A 683 -11.13 11.63 -28.35
CA VAL A 683 -12.02 12.75 -27.95
C VAL A 683 -13.49 12.33 -27.91
N ASP A 684 -13.94 11.40 -28.76
CA ASP A 684 -15.33 10.97 -28.76
C ASP A 684 -15.67 10.03 -27.60
N ASP A 685 -14.71 9.23 -27.11
CA ASP A 685 -14.85 8.47 -25.85
C ASP A 685 -14.97 9.41 -24.65
N ILE A 686 -14.11 10.43 -24.58
CA ILE A 686 -14.14 11.47 -23.53
C ILE A 686 -15.48 12.23 -23.57
N LYS A 687 -16.05 12.47 -24.76
CA LYS A 687 -17.37 13.10 -24.92
C LYS A 687 -18.53 12.17 -24.57
N GLU A 688 -18.40 10.85 -24.78
CA GLU A 688 -19.40 9.90 -24.29
C GLU A 688 -19.36 9.80 -22.76
N ASP A 689 -18.18 9.81 -22.13
CA ASP A 689 -18.07 9.94 -20.67
C ASP A 689 -18.82 11.18 -20.15
N VAL A 690 -18.70 12.36 -20.80
CA VAL A 690 -19.49 13.56 -20.45
C VAL A 690 -21.00 13.30 -20.51
N ARG A 691 -21.50 12.63 -21.57
CA ARG A 691 -22.92 12.29 -21.71
C ARG A 691 -23.37 11.31 -20.62
N VAL A 692 -22.58 10.28 -20.35
CA VAL A 692 -22.84 9.29 -19.29
C VAL A 692 -22.85 9.96 -17.90
N ILE A 693 -21.94 10.90 -17.64
CA ILE A 693 -21.90 11.69 -16.40
C ILE A 693 -23.16 12.54 -16.27
N ALA A 694 -23.50 13.34 -17.28
CA ALA A 694 -24.69 14.20 -17.26
C ALA A 694 -25.97 13.37 -17.01
N GLN A 695 -26.14 12.24 -17.72
CA GLN A 695 -27.24 11.32 -17.48
C GLN A 695 -27.24 10.72 -16.06
N LYS A 696 -26.08 10.37 -15.49
CA LYS A 696 -25.97 9.86 -14.12
C LYS A 696 -26.35 10.94 -13.09
N MET A 697 -25.92 12.19 -13.30
CA MET A 697 -26.26 13.33 -12.44
C MET A 697 -27.78 13.62 -12.45
N VAL A 698 -28.41 13.63 -13.63
CA VAL A 698 -29.88 13.77 -13.76
C VAL A 698 -30.62 12.61 -13.08
N LYS A 699 -30.08 11.39 -13.16
CA LYS A 699 -30.59 10.20 -12.44
C LYS A 699 -30.27 10.19 -10.94
N GLY A 700 -29.82 11.32 -10.37
CA GLY A 700 -29.66 11.53 -8.92
C GLY A 700 -28.28 11.21 -8.34
N VAL A 701 -27.30 10.82 -9.16
CA VAL A 701 -25.91 10.66 -8.71
C VAL A 701 -25.34 12.03 -8.29
N GLN A 702 -24.62 12.08 -7.16
CA GLN A 702 -24.13 13.35 -6.59
C GLN A 702 -22.66 13.66 -6.89
N ARG A 703 -21.86 12.64 -7.23
CA ARG A 703 -20.42 12.77 -7.54
C ARG A 703 -20.02 11.80 -8.64
N TYR A 704 -18.96 12.13 -9.38
CA TYR A 704 -18.29 11.22 -10.31
C TYR A 704 -16.77 11.38 -10.14
N ILE A 705 -16.01 10.28 -10.17
CA ILE A 705 -14.55 10.32 -10.00
C ILE A 705 -13.89 9.60 -11.17
N ILE A 706 -12.93 10.27 -11.80
CA ILE A 706 -12.08 9.73 -12.86
C ILE A 706 -10.65 9.70 -12.36
N MET A 707 -9.99 8.54 -12.49
CA MET A 707 -8.54 8.46 -12.35
C MET A 707 -7.87 8.71 -13.71
N ARG A 708 -6.72 9.38 -13.74
CA ARG A 708 -5.88 9.51 -14.94
C ARG A 708 -4.42 9.24 -14.58
N SER A 709 -3.75 8.34 -15.29
CA SER A 709 -2.29 8.22 -15.19
C SER A 709 -1.61 9.41 -15.88
N GLU A 710 -0.53 9.94 -15.29
CA GLU A 710 0.20 11.12 -15.78
C GLU A 710 0.49 11.10 -17.29
N ASN A 711 0.98 9.96 -17.81
CA ASN A 711 1.30 9.76 -19.23
C ASN A 711 0.19 9.01 -20.03
N ALA A 712 -1.04 8.91 -19.53
CA ALA A 712 -2.12 8.16 -20.20
C ALA A 712 -2.33 8.59 -21.68
N ASN A 713 -2.20 9.89 -21.96
CA ASN A 713 -2.13 10.43 -23.31
C ASN A 713 -1.38 11.78 -23.28
N PRO A 714 -0.46 12.07 -24.23
CA PRO A 714 0.30 13.32 -24.25
C PRO A 714 -0.54 14.55 -24.64
N ASN A 715 -1.60 14.37 -25.43
CA ASN A 715 -2.47 15.45 -25.89
C ASN A 715 -3.66 15.64 -24.95
N TYR A 716 -4.29 14.54 -24.51
CA TYR A 716 -5.42 14.56 -23.58
C TYR A 716 -4.92 14.65 -22.13
N THR A 717 -4.39 15.83 -21.80
CA THR A 717 -3.93 16.22 -20.47
C THR A 717 -5.10 16.37 -19.48
N THR A 718 -4.83 16.27 -18.19
CA THR A 718 -5.80 16.52 -17.12
C THR A 718 -6.49 17.89 -17.25
N GLN A 719 -5.75 18.92 -17.70
CA GLN A 719 -6.29 20.25 -17.97
C GLN A 719 -7.23 20.29 -19.19
N PHE A 720 -6.86 19.63 -20.29
CA PHE A 720 -7.72 19.52 -21.49
C PHE A 720 -9.04 18.82 -21.16
N ILE A 721 -8.99 17.69 -20.44
CA ILE A 721 -10.19 16.94 -20.07
C ILE A 721 -11.07 17.78 -19.12
N MET A 722 -10.49 18.51 -18.16
CA MET A 722 -11.23 19.45 -17.31
C MET A 722 -11.96 20.53 -18.13
N GLN A 723 -11.28 21.13 -19.12
CA GLN A 723 -11.86 22.18 -19.97
C GLN A 723 -13.01 21.62 -20.81
N LEU A 724 -12.79 20.50 -21.51
CA LEU A 724 -13.79 19.82 -22.33
C LEU A 724 -15.02 19.41 -21.50
N PHE A 725 -14.81 18.86 -20.30
CA PHE A 725 -15.88 18.49 -19.37
C PHE A 725 -16.67 19.69 -18.85
N SER A 726 -16.02 20.84 -18.66
CA SER A 726 -16.68 22.05 -18.15
C SER A 726 -17.54 22.70 -19.23
N GLU A 727 -17.08 22.68 -20.49
CA GLU A 727 -17.80 23.23 -21.64
C GLU A 727 -18.97 22.31 -22.07
N GLU A 728 -18.68 21.05 -22.42
CA GLU A 728 -19.71 20.10 -22.89
C GLU A 728 -20.67 19.65 -21.77
N GLY A 729 -20.26 19.77 -20.50
CA GLY A 729 -21.11 19.55 -19.33
C GLY A 729 -22.17 20.63 -19.10
N LYS A 730 -22.05 21.80 -19.76
CA LYS A 730 -23.10 22.84 -19.87
C LYS A 730 -23.77 23.27 -18.54
N GLY A 731 -23.02 23.19 -17.44
CA GLY A 731 -23.49 23.55 -16.10
C GLY A 731 -24.27 22.45 -15.35
N GLU A 732 -24.52 21.28 -15.94
CA GLU A 732 -25.18 20.16 -15.23
C GLU A 732 -24.35 19.63 -14.06
N PHE A 733 -23.02 19.77 -14.15
CA PHE A 733 -22.05 19.45 -13.12
C PHE A 733 -20.86 20.41 -13.12
N SER A 734 -20.14 20.48 -11.99
CA SER A 734 -18.88 21.22 -11.86
C SER A 734 -17.68 20.28 -11.91
N THR A 735 -16.66 20.59 -12.72
CA THR A 735 -15.44 19.78 -12.84
C THR A 735 -14.29 20.37 -12.02
N ARG A 736 -13.51 19.53 -11.35
CA ARG A 736 -12.30 19.90 -10.60
C ARG A 736 -11.19 18.88 -10.86
N ILE A 737 -9.94 19.34 -10.80
CA ILE A 737 -8.75 18.51 -10.90
C ILE A 737 -8.10 18.33 -9.52
N ASN A 738 -7.42 17.21 -9.30
CA ASN A 738 -6.52 17.03 -8.16
C ASN A 738 -5.29 16.23 -8.62
N ILE A 739 -4.11 16.86 -8.60
CA ILE A 739 -2.85 16.23 -9.01
C ILE A 739 -2.13 15.78 -7.74
N LEU A 740 -2.14 14.47 -7.46
CA LEU A 740 -1.65 13.95 -6.18
C LEU A 740 -0.11 14.04 -6.05
N GLY A 741 0.60 14.03 -7.19
CA GLY A 741 2.04 14.23 -7.25
C GLY A 741 2.84 13.35 -6.29
N HIS A 742 3.91 13.89 -5.71
CA HIS A 742 4.85 13.12 -4.88
C HIS A 742 4.28 12.64 -3.53
N ALA A 743 3.09 13.10 -3.10
CA ALA A 743 2.43 12.58 -1.88
C ALA A 743 2.15 11.06 -1.98
N GLN A 744 2.01 10.54 -3.20
CA GLN A 744 1.83 9.11 -3.51
C GLN A 744 3.05 8.23 -3.14
N GLN A 745 4.17 8.80 -2.69
CA GLN A 745 5.32 8.01 -2.19
C GLN A 745 5.16 7.52 -0.75
N GLY A 746 4.25 8.13 0.02
CA GLY A 746 4.01 7.85 1.44
C GLY A 746 5.10 8.39 2.38
N GLY A 747 4.73 8.66 3.63
CA GLY A 747 5.66 9.06 4.69
C GLY A 747 6.26 7.87 5.44
N SER A 748 5.42 6.91 5.80
CA SER A 748 5.77 5.65 6.46
C SER A 748 5.34 4.47 5.59
N ALA A 749 6.15 3.41 5.56
CA ALA A 749 5.84 2.23 4.76
C ALA A 749 4.69 1.43 5.38
N THR A 750 3.83 0.82 4.56
CA THR A 750 2.73 -0.04 5.03
C THR A 750 3.25 -1.36 5.63
N PRO A 751 2.44 -2.07 6.44
CA PRO A 751 2.84 -3.38 6.98
C PRO A 751 3.18 -4.37 5.86
N PHE A 752 2.40 -4.34 4.77
CA PHE A 752 2.63 -5.14 3.56
C PHE A 752 4.02 -4.85 2.96
N ASP A 753 4.33 -3.57 2.67
CA ASP A 753 5.62 -3.19 2.07
C ASP A 753 6.81 -3.45 3.02
N ARG A 754 6.68 -3.20 4.33
CA ARG A 754 7.73 -3.52 5.33
C ARG A 754 8.01 -5.02 5.36
N ASN A 755 6.97 -5.85 5.38
CA ASN A 755 7.11 -7.31 5.41
C ASN A 755 7.66 -7.86 4.08
N LEU A 756 7.13 -7.40 2.95
CA LEU A 756 7.59 -7.78 1.61
C LEU A 756 9.08 -7.46 1.41
N ALA A 757 9.48 -6.22 1.70
CA ALA A 757 10.87 -5.77 1.64
C ALA A 757 11.79 -6.63 2.52
N THR A 758 11.35 -6.90 3.76
CA THR A 758 12.10 -7.71 4.74
C THR A 758 12.32 -9.14 4.25
N ARG A 759 11.27 -9.80 3.74
CA ARG A 759 11.31 -11.19 3.25
C ARG A 759 12.17 -11.34 1.99
N MET A 760 12.02 -10.43 1.03
CA MET A 760 12.78 -10.52 -0.22
C MET A 760 14.27 -10.21 -0.03
N ALA A 761 14.60 -9.23 0.82
CA ALA A 761 16.00 -8.93 1.14
C ALA A 761 16.69 -10.03 1.97
N ALA A 762 15.95 -10.78 2.81
CA ALA A 762 16.49 -11.98 3.45
C ALA A 762 16.85 -13.05 2.41
N HIS A 763 15.93 -13.33 1.47
CA HIS A 763 16.16 -14.28 0.38
C HIS A 763 17.28 -13.86 -0.58
N ALA A 764 17.48 -12.55 -0.77
CA ALA A 764 18.59 -12.02 -1.56
C ALA A 764 19.95 -12.36 -0.94
N VAL A 765 20.06 -12.41 0.39
CA VAL A 765 21.28 -12.87 1.06
C VAL A 765 21.46 -14.38 0.89
N GLU A 766 20.40 -15.19 1.08
CA GLU A 766 20.45 -16.64 0.85
C GLU A 766 20.98 -16.96 -0.56
N PHE A 767 20.46 -16.27 -1.58
CA PHE A 767 20.89 -16.40 -2.97
C PHE A 767 22.33 -15.92 -3.19
N LEU A 768 22.67 -14.68 -2.79
CA LEU A 768 23.99 -14.11 -3.06
C LEU A 768 25.09 -14.89 -2.33
N VAL A 769 24.92 -15.26 -1.06
CA VAL A 769 25.91 -16.07 -0.32
C VAL A 769 26.02 -17.47 -0.91
N GLY A 770 24.91 -18.08 -1.33
CA GLY A 770 24.91 -19.36 -2.04
C GLY A 770 25.72 -19.31 -3.34
N LYS A 771 25.44 -18.34 -4.21
CA LYS A 771 26.14 -18.14 -5.49
C LYS A 771 27.60 -17.69 -5.30
N CYS A 772 27.91 -16.87 -4.30
CA CYS A 772 29.30 -16.53 -3.95
C CYS A 772 30.09 -17.77 -3.56
N ARG A 773 29.50 -18.70 -2.79
CA ARG A 773 30.12 -19.97 -2.40
C ARG A 773 30.25 -20.97 -3.55
N GLU A 774 29.25 -21.04 -4.43
CA GLU A 774 29.24 -21.89 -5.63
C GLU A 774 30.35 -21.48 -6.62
N PHE A 775 30.56 -20.18 -6.78
CA PHE A 775 31.52 -19.60 -7.74
C PHE A 775 32.80 -19.04 -7.09
N PHE A 776 33.11 -19.45 -5.85
CA PHE A 776 34.36 -19.06 -5.18
C PHE A 776 35.55 -19.85 -5.74
N GLN A 777 36.63 -19.14 -6.09
CA GLN A 777 37.86 -19.71 -6.64
C GLN A 777 38.99 -19.63 -5.60
N PRO A 778 39.38 -20.75 -4.94
CA PRO A 778 40.36 -20.74 -3.85
C PRO A 778 41.79 -20.34 -4.26
N SER A 779 42.13 -20.43 -5.56
CA SER A 779 43.43 -20.01 -6.10
C SER A 779 43.60 -18.49 -6.11
N ASP A 780 42.52 -17.77 -6.43
CA ASP A 780 42.53 -16.34 -6.73
C ASP A 780 41.92 -15.52 -5.56
N GLY A 781 41.25 -16.19 -4.62
CA GLY A 781 40.62 -15.58 -3.46
C GLY A 781 39.44 -14.67 -3.83
N ARG A 782 38.70 -15.02 -4.87
CA ARG A 782 37.61 -14.22 -5.46
C ARG A 782 36.44 -15.09 -5.88
N VAL A 783 35.26 -14.48 -5.95
CA VAL A 783 34.11 -15.03 -6.69
C VAL A 783 34.23 -14.68 -8.18
N PHE A 784 33.97 -15.63 -9.08
CA PHE A 784 33.90 -15.37 -10.52
C PHE A 784 32.82 -16.20 -11.21
N THR A 785 31.82 -15.53 -11.79
CA THR A 785 30.73 -16.13 -12.56
C THR A 785 30.32 -15.28 -13.76
N ASN A 786 30.23 -15.90 -14.94
CA ASN A 786 29.65 -15.30 -16.15
C ASN A 786 28.31 -15.97 -16.54
N THR A 787 27.71 -16.78 -15.67
CA THR A 787 26.47 -17.49 -16.00
C THR A 787 25.24 -16.56 -15.86
N PRO A 788 24.19 -16.67 -16.69
CA PRO A 788 23.01 -15.80 -16.61
C PRO A 788 22.25 -15.90 -15.28
N ASP A 789 22.19 -17.10 -14.69
CA ASP A 789 21.53 -17.40 -13.41
C ASP A 789 22.18 -16.74 -12.19
N SER A 790 23.33 -16.09 -12.36
CA SER A 790 23.97 -15.26 -11.33
C SER A 790 23.59 -13.77 -11.42
N ALA A 791 22.87 -13.32 -12.45
CA ALA A 791 22.43 -11.93 -12.63
C ALA A 791 20.91 -11.87 -12.74
N VAL A 792 20.23 -11.78 -11.60
CA VAL A 792 18.79 -12.11 -11.47
C VAL A 792 17.96 -10.96 -10.89
N LEU A 793 16.66 -10.99 -11.17
CA LEU A 793 15.66 -10.16 -10.50
C LEU A 793 14.78 -11.05 -9.64
N LEU A 794 14.56 -10.64 -8.39
CA LEU A 794 13.74 -11.36 -7.43
C LEU A 794 12.30 -10.82 -7.46
N GLY A 795 11.41 -11.54 -8.15
CA GLY A 795 10.00 -11.18 -8.29
C GLY A 795 9.04 -12.12 -7.56
N ILE A 796 7.78 -11.70 -7.43
CA ILE A 796 6.65 -12.58 -7.10
C ILE A 796 5.97 -13.00 -8.40
N GLN A 797 5.92 -14.30 -8.67
CA GLN A 797 5.18 -14.88 -9.79
C GLN A 797 4.16 -15.88 -9.23
N ALA A 798 2.88 -15.58 -9.39
CA ALA A 798 1.76 -16.23 -8.69
C ALA A 798 2.02 -16.35 -7.17
N ARG A 799 2.27 -17.56 -6.67
CA ARG A 799 2.54 -17.84 -5.24
C ARG A 799 4.02 -17.92 -4.85
N ARG A 800 4.95 -17.78 -5.81
CA ARG A 800 6.39 -18.04 -5.58
C ARG A 800 7.21 -16.76 -5.66
N SER A 801 8.11 -16.59 -4.69
CA SER A 801 9.30 -15.76 -4.89
C SER A 801 10.21 -16.49 -5.87
N GLN A 802 10.59 -15.86 -6.97
CA GLN A 802 11.46 -16.46 -7.98
C GLN A 802 12.57 -15.47 -8.38
N ALA A 803 13.80 -15.97 -8.39
CA ALA A 803 14.92 -15.32 -9.05
C ALA A 803 14.88 -15.70 -10.55
N THR A 804 14.66 -14.73 -11.42
CA THR A 804 14.64 -14.92 -12.88
C THR A 804 15.83 -14.18 -13.50
N PRO A 805 16.62 -14.79 -14.40
CA PRO A 805 17.72 -14.14 -15.11
C PRO A 805 17.30 -12.88 -15.85
N ILE A 806 18.10 -11.81 -15.72
CA ILE A 806 17.76 -10.48 -16.24
C ILE A 806 17.75 -10.43 -17.77
N GLN A 807 18.48 -11.34 -18.42
CA GLN A 807 18.45 -11.55 -19.88
C GLN A 807 17.09 -12.08 -20.36
N GLU A 808 16.44 -13.01 -19.63
CA GLU A 808 15.09 -13.51 -19.98
C GLU A 808 14.04 -12.40 -19.82
N ILE A 809 14.20 -11.57 -18.79
CA ILE A 809 13.29 -10.45 -18.51
C ILE A 809 13.40 -9.34 -19.57
N LYS A 810 14.59 -9.14 -20.16
CA LYS A 810 14.82 -8.18 -21.26
C LYS A 810 13.87 -8.39 -22.44
N GLU A 811 13.57 -9.64 -22.79
CA GLU A 811 12.66 -9.98 -23.90
C GLU A 811 11.20 -9.60 -23.59
N LYS A 812 10.84 -9.51 -22.30
CA LYS A 812 9.52 -9.15 -21.80
C LYS A 812 9.43 -7.68 -21.31
N SER A 813 10.31 -6.82 -21.82
CA SER A 813 10.50 -5.44 -21.36
C SER A 813 10.43 -4.42 -22.50
N ASP A 814 9.47 -3.49 -22.45
CA ASP A 814 9.52 -2.27 -23.24
C ASP A 814 10.47 -1.26 -22.56
N PHE A 815 11.62 -0.99 -23.17
CA PHE A 815 12.61 -0.03 -22.67
C PHE A 815 12.31 1.44 -23.00
N VAL A 816 11.38 1.71 -23.93
CA VAL A 816 10.95 3.07 -24.33
C VAL A 816 9.94 3.60 -23.32
N HIS A 817 8.86 2.85 -23.09
CA HIS A 817 7.81 3.22 -22.13
C HIS A 817 8.09 2.71 -20.71
N ARG A 818 9.08 1.81 -20.55
CA ARG A 818 9.52 1.22 -19.26
C ARG A 818 8.43 0.37 -18.62
N LEU A 819 7.90 -0.58 -19.40
CA LEU A 819 6.78 -1.45 -19.03
C LEU A 819 7.14 -2.94 -19.21
N PRO A 820 6.51 -3.85 -18.44
CA PRO A 820 6.43 -5.26 -18.84
C PRO A 820 5.48 -5.44 -20.01
N THR A 821 5.75 -6.42 -20.88
CA THR A 821 4.83 -6.79 -21.98
C THR A 821 3.53 -7.44 -21.49
N GLU A 822 3.55 -8.08 -20.32
CA GLU A 822 2.39 -8.71 -19.69
C GLU A 822 2.07 -8.01 -18.35
N GLN A 823 0.85 -7.52 -18.20
CA GLN A 823 0.40 -6.78 -17.00
C GLN A 823 -0.85 -7.45 -16.39
N TRP A 824 -0.63 -8.27 -15.35
CA TRP A 824 -1.67 -9.10 -14.73
C TRP A 824 -2.95 -8.34 -14.33
N TRP A 825 -2.79 -7.09 -13.90
CA TRP A 825 -3.86 -6.23 -13.39
C TRP A 825 -4.79 -5.70 -14.47
N LEU A 826 -4.43 -5.80 -15.77
CA LEU A 826 -5.36 -5.47 -16.87
C LEU A 826 -6.60 -6.36 -16.86
N LYS A 827 -6.51 -7.58 -16.31
CA LYS A 827 -7.65 -8.50 -16.09
C LYS A 827 -8.72 -7.93 -15.13
N LEU A 828 -8.39 -6.88 -14.37
CA LEU A 828 -9.32 -6.18 -13.48
C LEU A 828 -10.04 -5.00 -14.15
N ARG A 829 -9.68 -4.61 -15.39
CA ARG A 829 -10.36 -3.53 -16.14
C ARG A 829 -11.86 -3.82 -16.40
N PRO A 830 -12.28 -5.05 -16.78
CA PRO A 830 -13.71 -5.36 -16.92
C PRO A 830 -14.45 -5.24 -15.59
N LEU A 831 -13.86 -5.72 -14.49
CA LEU A 831 -14.45 -5.64 -13.15
C LEU A 831 -14.66 -4.18 -12.69
N LEU A 832 -13.71 -3.30 -12.98
CA LEU A 832 -13.85 -1.87 -12.71
C LEU A 832 -15.08 -1.27 -13.44
N ARG A 833 -15.22 -1.52 -14.75
CA ARG A 833 -16.37 -1.03 -15.54
C ARG A 833 -17.71 -1.61 -15.07
N ILE A 834 -17.75 -2.91 -14.81
CA ILE A 834 -18.93 -3.60 -14.24
C ILE A 834 -19.35 -2.94 -12.94
N LEU A 835 -18.43 -2.75 -11.98
CA LEU A 835 -18.71 -2.16 -10.66
C LEU A 835 -18.96 -0.64 -10.71
N ALA A 836 -18.67 0.04 -11.81
CA ALA A 836 -18.98 1.45 -12.06
C ALA A 836 -20.31 1.66 -12.82
N LYS A 837 -20.89 0.60 -13.40
CA LYS A 837 -21.99 0.66 -14.37
C LYS A 837 -21.64 1.62 -15.51
N HIS A 838 -20.63 1.24 -16.28
CA HIS A 838 -20.35 1.79 -17.60
C HIS A 838 -21.06 0.92 -18.63
N ASP A 839 -21.71 1.51 -19.62
CA ASP A 839 -22.53 0.77 -20.60
C ASP A 839 -21.69 0.25 -21.79
N SER A 840 -20.40 0.60 -21.87
CA SER A 840 -19.46 0.04 -22.84
C SER A 840 -18.82 -1.27 -22.35
N ILE A 841 -19.02 -2.34 -23.12
CA ILE A 841 -18.33 -3.62 -22.97
C ILE A 841 -17.11 -3.60 -23.90
N TYR A 842 -15.99 -4.15 -23.45
CA TYR A 842 -14.77 -4.30 -24.25
C TYR A 842 -14.37 -5.78 -24.30
N GLU A 843 -13.96 -6.26 -25.47
CA GLU A 843 -13.34 -7.57 -25.63
C GLU A 843 -11.84 -7.47 -25.28
N VAL A 844 -11.32 -8.46 -24.56
CA VAL A 844 -9.91 -8.45 -24.13
C VAL A 844 -9.03 -8.95 -25.29
N SER A 845 -8.37 -8.03 -25.99
CA SER A 845 -7.39 -8.33 -27.05
C SER A 845 -6.05 -8.81 -26.46
N ALA A 846 -6.09 -9.92 -25.71
CA ALA A 846 -4.93 -10.56 -25.10
C ALA A 846 -5.09 -12.10 -25.02
N PHE A 847 -5.49 -12.70 -26.14
CA PHE A 847 -5.35 -14.13 -26.43
C PHE A 847 -4.89 -14.26 -27.89
N ASP A 848 -3.76 -14.95 -28.12
CA ASP A 848 -3.36 -15.35 -29.48
C ASP A 848 -4.38 -16.36 -30.03
N SER A 849 -5.05 -16.01 -31.12
CA SER A 849 -6.09 -16.83 -31.77
C SER A 849 -5.53 -17.99 -32.61
N ASP A 850 -4.23 -18.23 -32.58
CA ASP A 850 -3.49 -19.05 -33.56
C ASP A 850 -3.26 -20.52 -33.10
N ASN A 851 -3.84 -20.95 -31.98
CA ASN A 851 -3.70 -22.32 -31.45
C ASN A 851 -5.02 -23.00 -31.06
N MET A 852 -6.10 -22.74 -31.81
CA MET A 852 -7.29 -23.59 -31.83
C MET A 852 -7.32 -24.41 -33.12
N ILE A 853 -6.89 -25.68 -33.01
CA ILE A 853 -7.09 -26.66 -34.08
C ILE A 853 -8.60 -26.97 -34.16
N PHE A 854 -9.24 -26.52 -35.23
CA PHE A 854 -10.64 -26.81 -35.48
C PHE A 854 -10.86 -28.32 -35.70
N LEU A 855 -11.81 -28.89 -34.97
CA LEU A 855 -12.45 -30.16 -35.31
C LEU A 855 -13.85 -29.84 -35.84
N ASP A 856 -14.13 -30.21 -37.08
CA ASP A 856 -15.39 -29.90 -37.77
C ASP A 856 -16.61 -30.58 -37.11
N GLY A 857 -17.75 -29.87 -37.03
CA GLY A 857 -18.97 -30.44 -36.46
C GLY A 857 -20.20 -29.52 -36.39
N ASN A 858 -20.90 -29.34 -37.52
CA ASN A 858 -22.32 -28.96 -37.68
C ASN A 858 -22.95 -27.90 -36.73
N TRP A 859 -23.26 -26.72 -37.29
CA TRP A 859 -24.20 -25.75 -36.70
C TRP A 859 -25.66 -25.97 -37.15
N PRO A 860 -26.66 -25.93 -36.24
CA PRO A 860 -28.07 -25.73 -36.60
C PRO A 860 -28.40 -24.24 -36.87
N PRO A 861 -29.51 -23.92 -37.57
CA PRO A 861 -29.76 -22.56 -38.09
C PRO A 861 -30.31 -21.56 -37.05
N LYS A 862 -30.10 -20.27 -37.35
CA LYS A 862 -30.60 -19.11 -36.57
C LYS A 862 -32.14 -19.11 -36.47
N ILE A 863 -32.67 -18.96 -35.25
CA ILE A 863 -34.08 -18.60 -35.02
C ILE A 863 -34.22 -17.07 -35.06
N GLN A 864 -35.27 -16.59 -35.72
CA GLN A 864 -35.55 -15.15 -35.91
C GLN A 864 -36.31 -14.57 -34.70
N SER A 865 -36.11 -13.28 -34.44
CA SER A 865 -36.86 -12.54 -33.42
C SER A 865 -38.31 -12.33 -33.85
N ILE A 866 -39.26 -12.84 -33.08
CA ILE A 866 -40.69 -12.56 -33.26
C ILE A 866 -41.02 -11.25 -32.53
N SER A 867 -41.45 -10.23 -33.28
CA SER A 867 -42.03 -8.99 -32.76
C SER A 867 -43.36 -8.72 -33.45
N SER A 868 -44.47 -8.95 -32.73
CA SER A 868 -45.82 -8.81 -33.27
C SER A 868 -46.70 -7.97 -32.36
N MET A 869 -47.15 -6.80 -32.82
CA MET A 869 -48.58 -6.52 -33.00
C MET A 869 -48.84 -5.16 -33.68
N HIS A 870 -49.15 -5.25 -34.97
CA HIS A 870 -50.19 -4.51 -35.72
C HIS A 870 -50.17 -2.97 -35.90
N PRO A 871 -50.89 -2.45 -36.94
CA PRO A 871 -50.61 -1.15 -37.56
C PRO A 871 -51.86 -0.24 -37.67
N GLU A 872 -51.78 0.86 -38.43
CA GLU A 872 -52.64 1.13 -39.61
C GLU A 872 -52.22 2.42 -40.37
N GLU A 873 -52.25 2.34 -41.71
CA GLU A 873 -52.65 3.36 -42.73
C GLU A 873 -52.14 4.84 -42.70
N LYS A 874 -51.88 5.55 -43.83
CA LYS A 874 -51.97 5.23 -45.28
C LYS A 874 -51.13 6.18 -46.17
N SER A 875 -51.01 5.80 -47.46
CA SER A 875 -50.74 6.60 -48.68
C SER A 875 -49.38 7.31 -48.94
N ASP A 876 -48.56 6.68 -49.80
CA ASP A 876 -48.30 7.12 -51.20
C ASP A 876 -47.80 8.55 -51.55
N ARG A 877 -46.53 8.70 -52.02
CA ARG A 877 -46.15 8.68 -53.48
C ARG A 877 -44.71 9.12 -53.87
N ILE A 878 -44.23 8.52 -54.99
CA ILE A 878 -43.31 9.04 -56.04
C ILE A 878 -41.79 9.19 -55.75
N CYS A 879 -41.07 8.08 -55.99
CA CYS A 879 -40.08 7.83 -57.08
C CYS A 879 -38.84 8.71 -57.42
N PHE A 880 -37.80 7.95 -57.83
CA PHE A 880 -36.70 8.22 -58.78
C PHE A 880 -35.46 9.07 -58.39
N VAL A 881 -34.33 8.38 -58.14
CA VAL A 881 -32.99 8.74 -58.67
C VAL A 881 -32.23 7.46 -59.11
N ARG A 882 -31.58 7.53 -60.29
CA ARG A 882 -30.48 6.66 -60.80
C ARG A 882 -29.22 7.54 -60.89
N SER A 883 -27.96 7.08 -60.86
CA SER A 883 -27.35 5.75 -60.66
C SER A 883 -25.81 5.86 -60.45
N LEU A 884 -25.19 4.75 -60.04
CA LEU A 884 -23.76 4.34 -60.11
C LEU A 884 -22.93 4.90 -61.30
N PRO A 885 -21.57 4.95 -61.25
CA PRO A 885 -20.62 3.95 -60.69
C PRO A 885 -19.40 4.53 -59.90
N SER A 886 -18.29 3.81 -59.60
CA SER A 886 -18.06 2.54 -58.87
C SER A 886 -16.57 2.07 -59.01
N CYS A 887 -15.88 1.79 -57.89
CA CYS A 887 -14.69 0.92 -57.67
C CYS A 887 -13.56 0.74 -58.72
N LYS A 888 -12.30 0.96 -58.27
CA LYS A 888 -11.14 0.01 -58.25
C LYS A 888 -10.05 0.59 -57.32
N MET A 889 -9.40 -0.07 -56.35
CA MET A 889 -8.69 -1.38 -56.21
C MET A 889 -7.21 -1.38 -56.66
N ALA A 890 -6.28 -1.37 -55.68
CA ALA A 890 -4.92 -1.98 -55.62
C ALA A 890 -3.87 -1.67 -56.76
N THR A 891 -2.57 -2.02 -56.73
CA THR A 891 -1.73 -2.93 -55.89
C THR A 891 -0.21 -2.56 -56.03
N THR A 892 0.69 -3.20 -55.26
CA THR A 892 2.17 -3.41 -55.49
C THR A 892 3.09 -2.15 -55.52
N MET A 893 4.32 -2.07 -54.97
CA MET A 893 5.50 -2.95 -54.66
C MET A 893 6.71 -2.76 -55.61
N PHE A 894 7.92 -2.85 -55.03
CA PHE A 894 9.27 -2.59 -55.60
C PHE A 894 9.59 -1.12 -56.00
N GLY A 895 10.83 -0.60 -55.84
CA GLY A 895 11.99 -1.11 -55.08
C GLY A 895 13.36 -0.55 -55.54
N ARG A 896 14.20 -0.05 -54.60
CA ARG A 896 15.55 0.58 -54.78
C ARG A 896 15.51 1.90 -55.59
N PHE A 897 16.39 2.89 -55.44
CA PHE A 897 17.81 2.95 -55.01
C PHE A 897 18.11 4.22 -54.17
N GLY A 898 19.36 4.35 -53.70
CA GLY A 898 19.80 5.37 -52.73
C GLY A 898 19.84 6.84 -53.17
N GLY A 899 20.28 7.70 -52.24
CA GLY A 899 20.76 9.07 -52.53
C GLY A 899 22.14 9.06 -53.22
N PRO A 900 22.91 10.19 -53.25
CA PRO A 900 22.92 11.28 -52.26
C PRO A 900 23.15 12.69 -52.90
N LEU A 901 23.80 13.58 -52.13
CA LEU A 901 24.70 14.68 -52.52
C LEU A 901 24.20 16.14 -52.67
N LEU A 902 24.92 17.01 -51.97
CA LEU A 902 25.18 18.43 -52.26
C LEU A 902 26.10 18.58 -53.49
N LEU A 903 25.92 19.67 -54.26
CA LEU A 903 26.93 20.59 -54.87
C LEU A 903 26.12 21.58 -55.76
N ARG A 904 26.14 22.92 -55.62
CA ARG A 904 27.18 23.98 -55.51
C ARG A 904 27.51 24.61 -56.89
N TRP A 905 27.75 25.93 -56.89
CA TRP A 905 28.07 26.87 -58.00
C TRP A 905 26.88 27.73 -58.50
N ALA A 906 27.04 29.03 -58.84
CA ALA A 906 28.13 29.99 -58.57
C ALA A 906 27.76 31.46 -58.91
N ARG A 907 28.50 32.42 -58.30
CA ARG A 907 28.70 33.84 -58.71
C ARG A 907 27.48 34.79 -58.63
N ALA A 908 27.62 36.11 -58.46
CA ALA A 908 28.78 36.96 -58.10
C ALA A 908 28.29 38.09 -57.16
N SER A 909 29.01 38.51 -56.12
CA SER A 909 30.01 39.61 -56.10
C SER A 909 30.01 40.17 -54.65
N GLY A 910 30.99 40.91 -54.11
CA GLY A 910 32.31 41.33 -54.57
C GLY A 910 32.92 42.33 -53.55
N GLY A 911 34.24 42.50 -53.50
CA GLY A 911 34.92 43.53 -52.70
C GLY A 911 35.36 43.13 -51.28
N VAL A 912 36.51 43.67 -50.85
CA VAL A 912 37.12 43.53 -49.52
C VAL A 912 37.66 44.92 -49.12
N GLY A 913 37.49 45.35 -47.87
CA GLY A 913 38.19 46.55 -47.39
C GLY A 913 37.77 47.13 -46.04
N GLY A 914 38.61 46.91 -45.02
CA GLY A 914 39.15 48.00 -44.19
C GLY A 914 38.29 48.72 -43.12
N HIS A 915 38.82 48.66 -41.90
CA HIS A 915 38.95 49.78 -40.94
C HIS A 915 37.80 50.28 -40.05
N LEU A 916 38.30 50.76 -38.90
CA LEU A 916 37.80 51.73 -37.92
C LEU A 916 36.85 51.30 -36.80
N CYS A 917 37.04 52.04 -35.70
CA CYS A 917 36.32 52.05 -34.43
C CYS A 917 35.72 53.46 -34.25
N CYS A 918 35.10 53.75 -33.10
CA CYS A 918 34.53 55.04 -32.70
C CYS A 918 33.20 55.41 -33.40
N GLN A 919 32.28 56.19 -32.82
CA GLN A 919 32.13 56.68 -31.43
C GLN A 919 30.71 57.26 -31.23
N SER A 920 30.14 57.08 -30.03
CA SER A 920 29.34 58.06 -29.23
C SER A 920 28.64 57.31 -28.07
N THR A 921 28.50 57.72 -26.80
CA THR A 921 28.41 59.03 -26.09
C THR A 921 27.07 59.75 -26.35
N GLU A 922 26.30 60.29 -25.40
CA GLU A 922 26.61 60.96 -24.10
C GLU A 922 25.49 60.71 -23.03
N ILE A 923 25.81 60.53 -21.73
CA ILE A 923 25.75 61.47 -20.56
C ILE A 923 24.38 61.65 -19.85
N GLY A 924 24.40 61.66 -18.50
CA GLY A 924 23.28 62.02 -17.59
C GLY A 924 23.16 61.07 -16.37
N PHE A 925 23.88 61.17 -15.23
CA PHE A 925 24.50 62.25 -14.43
C PHE A 925 23.66 62.72 -13.22
N SER A 926 24.12 62.34 -12.00
CA SER A 926 23.72 62.82 -10.64
C SER A 926 22.26 62.61 -10.18
N SER A 927 21.89 62.08 -9.00
CA SER A 927 22.48 61.96 -7.64
C SER A 927 22.38 63.20 -6.73
N LYS A 928 21.88 63.03 -5.47
CA LYS A 928 22.57 63.32 -4.18
C LYS A 928 21.63 63.59 -2.99
N ARG A 929 21.94 62.93 -1.86
CA ARG A 929 22.16 63.45 -0.48
C ARG A 929 21.79 62.37 0.56
N LEU A 930 22.40 62.23 1.74
CA LEU A 930 23.74 62.56 2.29
C LEU A 930 23.82 61.83 3.66
N VAL A 931 24.85 61.07 4.03
CA VAL A 931 25.97 61.37 4.99
C VAL A 931 26.59 59.97 5.33
N LYS A 932 27.89 59.64 5.11
CA LYS A 932 29.11 59.86 5.96
C LYS A 932 29.10 58.98 7.27
N VAL A 933 30.18 58.43 7.86
CA VAL A 933 31.63 58.78 7.91
C VAL A 933 32.55 57.55 8.24
N TRP A 934 33.75 57.43 7.61
CA TRP A 934 35.08 56.90 8.11
C TRP A 934 35.28 55.43 8.61
N LEU A 935 36.49 54.79 8.59
CA LEU A 935 37.79 54.99 7.88
C LEU A 935 38.68 53.69 7.92
N CYS A 936 39.83 53.69 7.20
CA CYS A 936 41.10 52.94 7.39
C CYS A 936 41.24 51.54 6.73
N THR A 937 41.92 51.40 5.56
CA THR A 937 43.39 51.23 5.27
C THR A 937 43.93 49.80 5.47
N ALA A 938 44.82 49.19 4.64
CA ALA A 938 45.39 49.41 3.29
C ALA A 938 46.25 48.13 2.91
N THR A 939 46.91 47.86 1.77
CA THR A 939 47.20 48.57 0.49
C THR A 939 47.51 47.58 -0.68
N ASN A 940 47.70 48.13 -1.89
CA ASN A 940 48.38 47.66 -3.13
C ASN A 940 49.53 46.60 -3.02
N ARG A 941 49.70 45.61 -3.93
CA ARG A 941 50.01 45.56 -5.40
C ARG A 941 51.48 45.89 -5.76
N THR A 942 52.19 45.00 -6.49
CA THR A 942 52.70 45.16 -7.90
C THR A 942 53.62 43.99 -8.42
N THR A 943 53.77 43.91 -9.76
CA THR A 943 54.96 43.51 -10.59
C THR A 943 55.47 42.04 -10.76
N THR A 944 55.29 41.54 -12.01
CA THR A 944 56.24 40.88 -12.96
C THR A 944 57.13 39.66 -12.62
N THR A 945 56.80 38.53 -13.28
CA THR A 945 57.61 37.72 -14.24
C THR A 945 58.93 37.00 -13.88
N THR A 946 58.98 35.70 -14.25
CA THR A 946 60.14 34.87 -14.72
C THR A 946 61.23 34.31 -13.76
N THR A 947 61.22 32.97 -13.66
CA THR A 947 62.33 31.99 -13.70
C THR A 947 63.48 31.91 -12.66
N THR A 948 63.47 30.77 -11.96
CA THR A 948 64.60 29.85 -11.62
C THR A 948 65.61 30.09 -10.46
N THR A 949 65.81 28.95 -9.75
CA THR A 949 67.02 28.43 -9.07
C THR A 949 67.38 28.74 -7.59
N THR A 950 67.81 27.64 -6.93
CA THR A 950 68.79 27.48 -5.83
C THR A 950 68.47 27.77 -4.34
N THR A 951 68.40 26.64 -3.59
CA THR A 951 68.95 26.35 -2.22
C THR A 951 68.35 26.88 -0.89
N ARG A 952 67.75 25.91 -0.16
CA ARG A 952 67.97 25.52 1.26
C ARG A 952 67.74 26.49 2.46
N TYR A 953 66.62 26.25 3.16
CA TYR A 953 66.45 26.21 4.64
C TYR A 953 66.55 27.53 5.45
N PRO A 954 66.08 27.62 6.73
CA PRO A 954 65.61 26.59 7.68
C PRO A 954 64.08 26.48 7.89
N LYS A 955 63.65 25.44 8.62
CA LYS A 955 62.24 24.96 8.71
C LYS A 955 61.39 25.51 9.89
N LEU A 956 61.96 26.27 10.82
CA LEU A 956 61.47 26.33 12.21
C LEU A 956 60.36 27.34 12.56
N MET A 957 60.09 28.39 11.78
CA MET A 957 59.09 29.42 12.14
C MET A 957 57.67 29.20 11.56
N ARG A 958 57.45 28.22 10.68
CA ARG A 958 56.19 28.10 9.92
C ARG A 958 55.06 27.32 10.61
N SER A 959 55.32 26.67 11.76
CA SER A 959 54.34 25.92 12.56
C SER A 959 53.47 26.83 13.43
N SER A 960 54.10 27.63 14.30
CA SER A 960 53.43 28.49 15.29
C SER A 960 52.38 29.44 14.67
N MET A 961 52.70 30.03 13.51
CA MET A 961 51.79 30.89 12.74
C MET A 961 50.63 30.14 12.05
N LYS A 962 50.75 28.83 11.80
CA LYS A 962 49.62 27.99 11.34
C LYS A 962 48.72 27.60 12.51
N GLN A 963 49.30 27.18 13.63
CA GLN A 963 48.53 26.80 14.83
C GLN A 963 47.67 27.95 15.33
N LYS A 964 48.24 29.14 15.59
CA LYS A 964 47.45 30.31 16.02
C LYS A 964 46.32 30.70 15.06
N LYS A 965 46.46 30.48 13.75
CA LYS A 965 45.37 30.71 12.79
C LYS A 965 44.30 29.62 12.82
N LEU A 966 44.68 28.38 13.09
CA LEU A 966 43.74 27.28 13.30
C LEU A 966 42.98 27.47 14.62
N ASP A 967 43.66 27.88 15.69
CA ASP A 967 43.05 28.18 17.00
C ASP A 967 42.03 29.32 16.87
N ILE A 968 42.39 30.43 16.22
CA ILE A 968 41.48 31.56 15.96
C ILE A 968 40.28 31.12 15.11
N ALA A 969 40.47 30.24 14.11
CA ALA A 969 39.37 29.69 13.32
C ALA A 969 38.46 28.77 14.16
N MET A 970 39.03 27.95 15.05
CA MET A 970 38.28 27.10 16.00
C MET A 970 37.47 27.94 16.99
N TYR A 971 38.03 29.03 17.52
CA TYR A 971 37.28 29.97 18.37
C TYR A 971 36.19 30.73 17.60
N ALA A 972 36.43 31.08 16.33
CA ALA A 972 35.40 31.70 15.48
C ALA A 972 34.25 30.73 15.18
N VAL A 973 34.54 29.47 14.82
CA VAL A 973 33.53 28.42 14.59
C VAL A 973 32.80 28.10 15.90
N GLY A 974 33.51 27.97 17.02
CA GLY A 974 32.92 27.79 18.35
C GLY A 974 31.99 28.94 18.74
N GLY A 975 32.38 30.19 18.43
CA GLY A 975 31.55 31.37 18.61
C GLY A 975 30.28 31.35 17.75
N VAL A 976 30.39 30.96 16.47
CA VAL A 976 29.22 30.80 15.58
C VAL A 976 28.29 29.69 16.07
N VAL A 977 28.83 28.53 16.47
CA VAL A 977 28.04 27.43 17.04
C VAL A 977 27.38 27.83 18.36
N LEU A 978 28.06 28.61 19.21
CA LEU A 978 27.50 29.16 20.45
C LEU A 978 26.37 30.16 20.17
N PHE A 979 26.54 31.09 19.21
CA PHE A 979 25.49 32.02 18.82
C PHE A 979 24.28 31.32 18.18
N ILE A 980 24.50 30.30 17.33
CA ILE A 980 23.42 29.47 16.80
C ILE A 980 22.72 28.72 17.95
N GLY A 981 23.48 28.14 18.89
CA GLY A 981 22.94 27.45 20.06
C GLY A 981 22.11 28.37 20.96
N ILE A 982 22.59 29.58 21.23
CA ILE A 982 21.86 30.61 22.00
C ILE A 982 20.60 31.06 21.24
N THR A 983 20.67 31.23 19.91
CA THR A 983 19.51 31.62 19.09
C THR A 983 18.47 30.51 18.99
N PHE A 984 18.91 29.24 18.93
CA PHE A 984 18.02 28.09 18.93
C PHE A 984 17.42 27.83 20.33
N ALA A 985 18.15 28.14 21.39
CA ALA A 985 17.68 28.05 22.78
C ALA A 985 16.83 29.25 23.21
N SER A 986 16.95 30.42 22.57
CA SER A 986 16.19 31.62 22.96
C SER A 986 14.70 31.46 22.69
N VAL A 987 14.28 30.74 21.64
CA VAL A 987 12.87 30.46 21.34
C VAL A 987 12.20 29.59 22.43
N PRO A 988 12.74 28.42 22.84
CA PRO A 988 12.17 27.66 23.96
C PRO A 988 12.36 28.37 25.31
N LEU A 989 13.45 29.13 25.54
CA LEU A 989 13.57 29.95 26.77
C LEU A 989 12.52 31.06 26.82
N TYR A 990 12.23 31.71 25.70
CA TYR A 990 11.18 32.72 25.59
C TYR A 990 9.80 32.07 25.80
N ARG A 991 9.52 30.91 25.21
CA ARG A 991 8.30 30.14 25.51
C ARG A 991 8.17 29.77 26.99
N ILE A 992 9.24 29.30 27.63
CA ILE A 992 9.26 29.00 29.08
C ILE A 992 9.07 30.26 29.92
N PHE A 993 9.62 31.41 29.48
CA PHE A 993 9.41 32.70 30.10
C PHE A 993 7.93 33.13 30.00
N CYS A 994 7.36 33.17 28.80
CA CYS A 994 5.94 33.49 28.57
C CYS A 994 5.00 32.53 29.32
N GLN A 995 5.29 31.23 29.34
CA GLN A 995 4.55 30.25 30.15
C GLN A 995 4.62 30.55 31.65
N LYS A 996 5.70 31.17 32.16
CA LYS A 996 5.83 31.57 33.56
C LYS A 996 5.24 32.96 33.86
N THR A 997 5.29 33.91 32.93
CA THR A 997 4.93 35.33 33.16
C THR A 997 3.60 35.77 32.54
N GLY A 998 3.00 35.01 31.63
CA GLY A 998 1.77 35.37 30.90
C GLY A 998 1.94 36.46 29.82
N LEU A 999 3.07 37.18 29.84
CA LEU A 999 3.39 38.29 28.94
C LEU A 999 3.76 37.78 27.53
N GLY A 1000 2.78 37.34 26.76
CA GLY A 1000 2.99 36.91 25.37
C GLY A 1000 1.77 36.46 24.56
N GLY A 1001 0.57 36.36 25.14
CA GLY A 1001 -0.64 35.94 24.41
C GLY A 1001 -0.77 34.42 24.14
N ASP A 1002 0.30 33.65 24.37
CA ASP A 1002 0.20 32.19 24.59
C ASP A 1002 -0.60 31.96 25.89
N SER A 1003 -1.90 31.68 25.77
CA SER A 1003 -2.72 31.34 26.93
C SER A 1003 -2.26 30.01 27.52
N ARG A 1004 -2.18 29.95 28.85
CA ARG A 1004 -2.08 28.69 29.61
C ARG A 1004 -3.41 27.95 29.53
N THR A 1005 -3.75 27.36 28.38
CA THR A 1005 -4.87 26.43 28.30
C THR A 1005 -4.63 25.34 29.34
N ILE A 1006 -5.54 25.21 30.31
CA ILE A 1006 -5.42 24.18 31.34
C ILE A 1006 -5.48 22.83 30.62
N ARG A 1007 -4.46 21.99 30.84
CA ARG A 1007 -4.34 20.69 30.18
C ARG A 1007 -5.30 19.68 30.79
N ARG A 1008 -6.58 19.81 30.47
CA ARG A 1008 -7.50 18.66 30.42
C ARG A 1008 -6.96 17.60 29.47
N LYS A 1009 -7.40 16.36 29.67
CA LYS A 1009 -7.10 15.24 28.77
C LYS A 1009 -7.91 15.40 27.48
N ASN A 1010 -7.59 14.56 26.49
CA ASN A 1010 -8.27 14.51 25.20
C ASN A 1010 -9.65 13.83 25.32
N ASP A 1011 -10.55 14.42 26.11
CA ASP A 1011 -11.96 14.09 26.14
C ASP A 1011 -12.67 14.89 25.03
N GLY A 1012 -13.79 14.39 24.49
CA GLY A 1012 -14.41 14.99 23.31
C GLY A 1012 -15.22 16.25 23.63
N ILE A 1013 -15.45 17.10 22.62
CA ILE A 1013 -16.42 18.22 22.72
C ILE A 1013 -17.82 17.68 23.11
N ALA A 1014 -18.13 16.43 22.76
CA ALA A 1014 -19.37 15.74 23.12
C ALA A 1014 -19.48 15.35 24.62
N ASP A 1015 -18.37 15.37 25.37
CA ASP A 1015 -18.30 14.94 26.76
C ASP A 1015 -18.29 16.13 27.76
N LEU A 1016 -18.42 17.37 27.26
CA LEU A 1016 -18.42 18.59 28.08
C LEU A 1016 -19.74 18.77 28.84
N SER A 1017 -19.66 18.86 30.17
CA SER A 1017 -20.79 19.20 31.04
C SER A 1017 -21.06 20.71 31.04
N VAL A 1018 -22.23 21.12 30.53
CA VAL A 1018 -22.63 22.54 30.49
C VAL A 1018 -23.04 23.06 31.88
N VAL A 1019 -22.43 24.15 32.32
CA VAL A 1019 -22.71 24.81 33.62
C VAL A 1019 -23.88 25.79 33.46
N GLN A 1020 -25.09 25.30 33.70
CA GLN A 1020 -26.35 26.06 33.53
C GLN A 1020 -26.46 27.27 34.49
N ASP A 1021 -25.90 27.18 35.69
CA ASP A 1021 -26.03 28.22 36.72
C ASP A 1021 -25.20 29.49 36.45
N ARG A 1022 -24.40 29.51 35.36
CA ARG A 1022 -23.52 30.63 35.01
C ARG A 1022 -23.58 30.94 33.52
N LEU A 1023 -23.77 32.21 33.16
CA LEU A 1023 -23.97 32.68 31.79
C LEU A 1023 -23.00 33.82 31.45
N ILE A 1024 -22.19 33.64 30.41
CA ILE A 1024 -21.11 34.58 30.06
C ILE A 1024 -21.46 35.34 28.78
N ARG A 1025 -21.28 36.67 28.81
CA ARG A 1025 -21.46 37.57 27.67
C ARG A 1025 -20.15 37.69 26.89
N VAL A 1026 -20.08 37.08 25.72
CA VAL A 1026 -18.96 37.25 24.80
C VAL A 1026 -19.28 38.38 23.83
N ARG A 1027 -18.49 39.46 23.87
CA ARG A 1027 -18.57 40.60 22.95
C ARG A 1027 -17.51 40.52 21.87
N PHE A 1028 -17.87 40.94 20.65
CA PHE A 1028 -17.05 40.82 19.46
C PHE A 1028 -16.64 42.20 18.96
N ASN A 1029 -15.34 42.49 18.96
CA ASN A 1029 -14.79 43.72 18.39
C ASN A 1029 -13.93 43.42 17.17
N ALA A 1030 -13.97 44.30 16.18
CA ALA A 1030 -13.22 44.21 14.94
C ALA A 1030 -12.42 45.50 14.71
N ASP A 1031 -11.15 45.35 14.32
CA ASP A 1031 -10.26 46.43 13.91
C ASP A 1031 -9.44 46.00 12.67
N SER A 1032 -8.98 46.98 11.88
CA SER A 1032 -8.35 46.76 10.59
C SER A 1032 -7.26 47.80 10.33
N ASN A 1033 -6.00 47.38 10.48
CA ASN A 1033 -4.83 48.21 10.13
C ASN A 1033 -4.49 48.12 8.63
N MET A 1034 -5.52 47.92 7.79
CA MET A 1034 -5.44 47.77 6.34
C MET A 1034 -6.72 48.32 5.68
N ALA A 1035 -6.71 48.49 4.35
CA ALA A 1035 -7.83 49.10 3.61
C ALA A 1035 -9.06 48.18 3.42
N TRP A 1036 -9.33 47.33 4.40
CA TRP A 1036 -10.56 46.54 4.52
C TRP A 1036 -11.49 47.17 5.54
N LYS A 1037 -12.78 47.22 5.23
CA LYS A 1037 -13.83 47.39 6.23
C LYS A 1037 -14.07 46.02 6.85
N PHE A 1038 -13.78 45.87 8.14
CA PHE A 1038 -13.94 44.62 8.89
C PHE A 1038 -14.82 44.89 10.12
N THR A 1039 -15.91 44.15 10.27
CA THR A 1039 -16.92 44.36 11.32
C THR A 1039 -17.50 43.03 11.80
N PRO A 1040 -17.88 42.87 13.09
CA PRO A 1040 -18.68 41.72 13.52
C PRO A 1040 -20.05 41.76 12.85
N LEU A 1041 -20.68 40.61 12.64
CA LEU A 1041 -22.08 40.52 12.18
C LEU A 1041 -23.07 40.58 13.37
N GLN A 1042 -22.60 40.20 14.56
CA GLN A 1042 -23.31 40.27 15.83
C GLN A 1042 -22.35 40.78 16.93
N ASP A 1043 -22.76 41.83 17.65
CA ASP A 1043 -21.90 42.51 18.63
C ASP A 1043 -21.65 41.69 19.91
N GLU A 1044 -22.59 40.82 20.28
CA GLU A 1044 -22.50 39.97 21.46
C GLU A 1044 -23.29 38.65 21.33
N ILE A 1045 -22.84 37.61 22.03
CA ILE A 1045 -23.53 36.34 22.24
C ILE A 1045 -23.44 35.97 23.73
N LEU A 1046 -24.50 35.40 24.30
CA LEU A 1046 -24.53 34.82 25.64
C LEU A 1046 -24.29 33.30 25.54
N VAL A 1047 -23.37 32.77 26.35
CA VAL A 1047 -22.91 31.36 26.28
C VAL A 1047 -22.69 30.80 27.69
N HIS A 1048 -23.12 29.58 27.96
CA HIS A 1048 -22.78 28.87 29.19
C HIS A 1048 -21.37 28.22 29.13
N PRO A 1049 -20.60 28.13 30.22
CA PRO A 1049 -19.38 27.31 30.25
C PRO A 1049 -19.71 25.85 29.90
N GLY A 1050 -18.98 25.27 28.94
CA GLY A 1050 -19.26 23.97 28.31
C GLY A 1050 -20.11 24.02 27.04
N GLU A 1051 -20.77 25.15 26.73
CA GLU A 1051 -21.59 25.31 25.53
C GLU A 1051 -20.76 25.82 24.33
N THR A 1052 -21.12 25.38 23.12
CA THR A 1052 -20.45 25.78 21.88
C THR A 1052 -21.23 26.88 21.15
N ALA A 1053 -20.54 27.93 20.73
CA ALA A 1053 -21.11 29.09 20.07
C ALA A 1053 -20.38 29.43 18.76
N LEU A 1054 -21.13 29.97 17.80
CA LEU A 1054 -20.67 30.37 16.47
C LEU A 1054 -20.94 31.87 16.26
N ALA A 1055 -19.90 32.62 15.90
CA ALA A 1055 -19.97 34.03 15.58
C ALA A 1055 -19.41 34.29 14.17
N PHE A 1056 -19.95 35.29 13.48
CA PHE A 1056 -19.49 35.72 12.16
C PHE A 1056 -18.92 37.15 12.21
N TYR A 1057 -17.93 37.40 11.37
CA TYR A 1057 -17.44 38.72 11.01
C TYR A 1057 -17.48 38.87 9.49
N THR A 1058 -17.66 40.09 8.99
CA THR A 1058 -17.69 40.37 7.55
C THR A 1058 -16.52 41.28 7.19
N ALA A 1059 -15.78 40.92 6.12
CA ALA A 1059 -14.63 41.66 5.61
C ALA A 1059 -14.87 42.12 4.16
N ILE A 1060 -14.70 43.40 3.88
CA ILE A 1060 -14.89 44.00 2.54
C ILE A 1060 -13.62 44.75 2.13
N ASN A 1061 -13.05 44.40 0.97
CA ASN A 1061 -11.91 45.14 0.40
C ASN A 1061 -12.41 46.36 -0.40
N ALA A 1062 -12.23 47.56 0.15
CA ALA A 1062 -12.72 48.81 -0.45
C ALA A 1062 -11.79 49.42 -1.52
N THR A 1063 -10.76 48.69 -1.98
CA THR A 1063 -9.74 49.21 -2.92
C THR A 1063 -9.83 48.61 -4.34
N ASP A 1064 -9.10 49.20 -5.30
CA ASP A 1064 -9.05 48.72 -6.70
C ASP A 1064 -8.06 47.57 -6.94
N ARG A 1065 -7.43 47.04 -5.88
CA ARG A 1065 -6.44 45.95 -5.92
C ARG A 1065 -6.80 44.83 -4.94
N PRO A 1066 -6.48 43.56 -5.23
CA PRO A 1066 -6.56 42.51 -4.21
C PRO A 1066 -5.56 42.79 -3.09
N ILE A 1067 -5.93 42.47 -1.85
CA ILE A 1067 -5.05 42.60 -0.68
C ILE A 1067 -5.07 41.27 0.10
N VAL A 1068 -3.93 40.90 0.69
CA VAL A 1068 -3.81 39.74 1.58
C VAL A 1068 -3.76 40.22 3.03
N GLY A 1069 -4.78 39.88 3.81
CA GLY A 1069 -4.86 40.14 5.25
C GLY A 1069 -4.52 38.89 6.08
N ILE A 1070 -3.90 39.10 7.25
CA ILE A 1070 -3.82 38.10 8.32
C ILE A 1070 -4.46 38.70 9.57
N ALA A 1071 -5.28 37.91 10.27
CA ALA A 1071 -5.88 38.30 11.53
C ALA A 1071 -5.06 37.81 12.74
N THR A 1072 -4.86 38.69 13.72
CA THR A 1072 -4.57 38.31 15.10
C THR A 1072 -5.79 38.58 15.99
N TYR A 1073 -5.76 38.11 17.23
CA TYR A 1073 -6.85 38.27 18.18
C TYR A 1073 -6.31 38.52 19.59
N ASN A 1074 -7.15 39.09 20.46
CA ASN A 1074 -6.89 39.23 21.88
C ASN A 1074 -8.18 39.01 22.69
N ILE A 1075 -8.06 38.49 23.90
CA ILE A 1075 -9.17 38.23 24.83
C ILE A 1075 -8.98 39.08 26.08
N VAL A 1076 -10.03 39.79 26.50
CA VAL A 1076 -10.01 40.67 27.68
C VAL A 1076 -11.19 40.31 28.59
N PRO A 1077 -10.99 40.05 29.90
CA PRO A 1077 -9.70 39.99 30.60
C PRO A 1077 -8.81 38.82 30.12
N ALA A 1078 -7.49 38.96 30.27
CA ALA A 1078 -6.52 38.01 29.71
C ALA A 1078 -6.58 36.63 30.38
N GLU A 1079 -6.98 36.63 31.65
CA GLU A 1079 -7.25 35.48 32.50
C GLU A 1079 -8.38 34.60 31.93
N ALA A 1080 -9.40 35.20 31.32
CA ALA A 1080 -10.47 34.45 30.64
C ALA A 1080 -9.96 33.72 29.37
N GLY A 1081 -8.88 34.23 28.75
CA GLY A 1081 -8.23 33.60 27.59
C GLY A 1081 -7.59 32.24 27.89
N LEU A 1082 -7.46 31.85 29.17
CA LEU A 1082 -7.00 30.53 29.59
C LEU A 1082 -8.04 29.42 29.35
N TYR A 1083 -9.33 29.78 29.34
CA TYR A 1083 -10.47 28.87 29.26
C TYR A 1083 -11.24 28.97 27.92
N PHE A 1084 -10.98 30.02 27.13
CA PHE A 1084 -11.67 30.31 25.88
C PHE A 1084 -11.07 29.50 24.72
N ASN A 1085 -11.75 28.44 24.29
CA ASN A 1085 -11.26 27.47 23.32
C ASN A 1085 -11.91 27.68 21.94
N LYS A 1086 -11.10 28.00 20.92
CA LYS A 1086 -11.58 28.19 19.54
C LYS A 1086 -11.42 26.91 18.73
N ILE A 1087 -12.53 26.34 18.30
CA ILE A 1087 -12.63 25.12 17.49
C ILE A 1087 -12.29 25.42 16.02
N GLN A 1088 -12.71 26.59 15.51
CA GLN A 1088 -12.39 27.05 14.16
C GLN A 1088 -12.22 28.58 14.14
N CYS A 1089 -11.16 29.06 13.47
CA CYS A 1089 -10.90 30.49 13.27
C CYS A 1089 -10.01 30.73 12.05
N PHE A 1090 -10.25 31.82 11.30
CA PHE A 1090 -9.38 32.42 10.28
C PHE A 1090 -8.07 33.05 10.84
N CYS A 1091 -7.67 32.66 12.06
CA CYS A 1091 -6.57 33.24 12.83
C CYS A 1091 -5.22 32.84 12.23
N PHE A 1092 -4.32 33.78 12.00
CA PHE A 1092 -2.98 33.52 11.43
C PHE A 1092 -2.95 32.91 10.00
N GLU A 1093 -4.10 32.84 9.32
CA GLU A 1093 -4.20 32.40 7.93
C GLU A 1093 -4.16 33.60 6.96
N GLU A 1094 -3.60 33.42 5.76
CA GLU A 1094 -3.60 34.45 4.72
C GLU A 1094 -4.93 34.47 3.95
N GLN A 1095 -5.75 35.49 4.25
CA GLN A 1095 -7.02 35.73 3.57
C GLN A 1095 -6.80 36.70 2.40
N LEU A 1096 -7.12 36.28 1.17
CA LEU A 1096 -7.05 37.10 -0.04
C LEU A 1096 -8.46 37.58 -0.40
N ILE A 1097 -8.69 38.89 -0.43
CA ILE A 1097 -9.99 39.48 -0.82
C ILE A 1097 -9.77 40.42 -2.01
N ASN A 1098 -10.56 40.22 -3.07
CA ASN A 1098 -10.49 40.95 -4.35
C ASN A 1098 -11.17 42.34 -4.28
N PRO A 1099 -10.94 43.23 -5.27
CA PRO A 1099 -11.55 44.56 -5.30
C PRO A 1099 -13.09 44.53 -5.18
N GLY A 1100 -13.63 45.14 -4.12
CA GLY A 1100 -15.08 45.18 -3.87
C GLY A 1100 -15.71 43.85 -3.47
N GLU A 1101 -14.91 42.82 -3.17
CA GLU A 1101 -15.39 41.53 -2.67
C GLU A 1101 -15.69 41.61 -1.16
N GLU A 1102 -16.77 40.94 -0.75
CA GLU A 1102 -17.30 40.85 0.62
C GLU A 1102 -17.30 39.37 1.04
N VAL A 1103 -16.70 39.07 2.19
CA VAL A 1103 -16.45 37.71 2.68
C VAL A 1103 -16.83 37.59 4.15
N ASP A 1104 -17.67 36.61 4.47
CA ASP A 1104 -18.00 36.23 5.85
C ASP A 1104 -16.99 35.23 6.41
N LEU A 1105 -16.52 35.51 7.62
CA LEU A 1105 -15.44 34.85 8.31
C LEU A 1105 -15.94 34.30 9.67
N PRO A 1106 -16.20 32.98 9.78
CA PRO A 1106 -16.74 32.37 11.00
C PRO A 1106 -15.66 32.14 12.07
N VAL A 1107 -16.09 32.24 13.34
CA VAL A 1107 -15.35 31.82 14.54
C VAL A 1107 -16.24 30.89 15.36
N PHE A 1108 -15.83 29.63 15.50
CA PHE A 1108 -16.54 28.63 16.31
C PHE A 1108 -15.73 28.34 17.58
N PHE A 1109 -16.36 28.42 18.75
CA PHE A 1109 -15.68 28.39 20.04
C PHE A 1109 -16.54 27.81 21.18
N TYR A 1110 -15.91 27.58 22.34
CA TYR A 1110 -16.57 27.33 23.62
C TYR A 1110 -15.74 27.93 24.77
N ILE A 1111 -16.33 28.04 25.95
CA ILE A 1111 -15.62 28.33 27.20
C ILE A 1111 -15.55 27.04 28.01
N ASP A 1112 -14.38 26.65 28.52
CA ASP A 1112 -14.25 25.41 29.31
C ASP A 1112 -15.08 25.51 30.61
N PRO A 1113 -15.82 24.46 31.02
CA PRO A 1113 -16.53 24.40 32.30
C PRO A 1113 -15.70 24.85 33.52
N GLU A 1114 -14.39 24.60 33.56
CA GLU A 1114 -13.51 25.02 34.68
C GLU A 1114 -13.41 26.55 34.86
N TYR A 1115 -13.91 27.35 33.90
CA TYR A 1115 -14.10 28.79 34.06
C TYR A 1115 -15.08 29.13 35.19
N ALA A 1116 -16.04 28.24 35.46
CA ALA A 1116 -17.00 28.41 36.54
C ALA A 1116 -16.34 28.33 37.92
N ASP A 1117 -15.28 27.53 38.05
CA ASP A 1117 -14.63 27.17 39.32
C ASP A 1117 -13.44 28.09 39.71
N ASP A 1118 -12.96 28.94 38.80
CA ASP A 1118 -11.83 29.86 39.09
C ASP A 1118 -12.28 31.07 39.93
N ALA A 1119 -11.82 31.10 41.18
CA ALA A 1119 -12.07 32.18 42.14
C ALA A 1119 -11.58 33.58 41.72
N TYR A 1120 -10.63 33.69 40.78
CA TYR A 1120 -10.26 35.00 40.19
C TYR A 1120 -11.25 35.47 39.13
N LEU A 1121 -11.95 34.53 38.48
CA LEU A 1121 -12.93 34.79 37.43
C LEU A 1121 -14.38 34.72 37.93
N GLU A 1122 -14.64 34.39 39.21
CA GLU A 1122 -15.96 34.28 39.86
C GLU A 1122 -16.95 35.40 39.47
N ARG A 1123 -16.45 36.64 39.30
CA ARG A 1123 -17.26 37.84 39.02
C ARG A 1123 -17.03 38.43 37.62
N VAL A 1124 -16.45 37.64 36.71
CA VAL A 1124 -16.20 38.01 35.32
C VAL A 1124 -17.22 37.31 34.44
N ASP A 1125 -18.33 37.99 34.16
CA ASP A 1125 -19.42 37.48 33.32
C ASP A 1125 -19.47 38.17 31.94
N GLU A 1126 -18.43 38.95 31.60
CA GLU A 1126 -18.24 39.59 30.30
C GLU A 1126 -16.81 39.36 29.78
N ILE A 1127 -16.70 38.92 28.53
CA ILE A 1127 -15.44 38.63 27.82
C ILE A 1127 -15.46 39.36 26.48
N PHE A 1128 -14.42 40.14 26.18
CA PHE A 1128 -14.24 40.80 24.89
C PHE A 1128 -13.27 40.01 24.02
N LEU A 1129 -13.78 39.46 22.91
CA LEU A 1129 -12.99 38.84 21.85
C LEU A 1129 -12.73 39.88 20.76
N ASN A 1130 -11.51 40.41 20.74
CA ASN A 1130 -11.08 41.46 19.82
C ASN A 1130 -10.26 40.86 18.68
N TYR A 1131 -10.56 41.22 17.43
CA TYR A 1131 -9.78 40.83 16.26
C TYR A 1131 -9.16 42.05 15.57
N THR A 1132 -7.92 41.91 15.10
CA THR A 1132 -7.22 42.95 14.35
C THR A 1132 -6.58 42.37 13.09
N PHE A 1133 -6.92 42.93 11.93
CA PHE A 1133 -6.35 42.54 10.64
C PHE A 1133 -5.13 43.40 10.24
N PHE A 1134 -4.15 42.77 9.58
CA PHE A 1134 -2.91 43.37 9.08
C PHE A 1134 -2.61 42.92 7.64
N GLU A 1135 -2.10 43.82 6.78
CA GLU A 1135 -1.67 43.49 5.40
C GLU A 1135 -0.37 42.65 5.42
N SER A 1136 -0.43 41.39 5.00
CA SER A 1136 0.73 40.46 5.02
C SER A 1136 1.81 40.82 4.00
N LYS A 1137 1.37 41.28 2.81
CA LYS A 1137 2.24 41.50 1.64
C LYS A 1137 1.84 42.76 0.89
N GLN A 1138 2.59 43.85 1.10
CA GLN A 1138 2.36 45.10 0.38
C GLN A 1138 2.64 44.95 -1.13
N GLY A 1139 1.68 45.37 -1.96
CA GLY A 1139 1.96 45.76 -3.34
C GLY A 1139 2.04 44.66 -4.41
N LEU A 1140 1.29 43.56 -4.27
CA LEU A 1140 1.08 42.60 -5.37
C LEU A 1140 0.34 43.25 -6.55
N GLN A 1141 1.08 43.74 -7.54
CA GLN A 1141 0.52 44.15 -8.83
C GLN A 1141 0.27 42.91 -9.71
N PHE A 1142 -1.00 42.54 -9.85
CA PHE A 1142 -1.45 41.64 -10.91
C PHE A 1142 -1.67 42.43 -12.20
N ASP A 1143 -1.34 41.84 -13.35
CA ASP A 1143 -1.51 42.48 -14.66
C ASP A 1143 -3.01 42.68 -14.98
N LYS A 1144 -3.43 43.94 -15.08
CA LYS A 1144 -4.83 44.32 -15.34
C LYS A 1144 -5.33 43.89 -16.73
N ASN A 1145 -4.48 43.38 -17.62
CA ASN A 1145 -4.88 42.87 -18.93
C ASN A 1145 -5.50 41.45 -18.90
N ASN A 1146 -5.34 40.70 -17.80
CA ASN A 1146 -5.72 39.26 -17.75
C ASN A 1146 -7.09 38.98 -17.11
N PHE A 1147 -7.97 39.98 -16.97
CA PHE A 1147 -9.35 39.81 -16.48
C PHE A 1147 -10.39 40.25 -17.51
N TRP A 1148 -11.24 39.30 -17.93
CA TRP A 1148 -12.48 39.60 -18.64
C TRP A 1148 -13.50 40.20 -17.66
N PRO A 1149 -14.32 41.21 -18.05
CA PRO A 1149 -15.25 41.85 -17.13
C PRO A 1149 -16.35 40.89 -16.68
N LEU A 1150 -16.35 40.56 -15.38
CA LEU A 1150 -17.52 40.01 -14.71
C LEU A 1150 -18.66 41.04 -14.73
N ALA A 1151 -19.90 40.55 -14.86
CA ALA A 1151 -21.07 41.41 -15.05
C ALA A 1151 -21.30 42.33 -13.85
N LYS A 1152 -21.74 43.57 -14.12
CA LYS A 1152 -22.24 44.46 -13.07
C LYS A 1152 -23.47 43.82 -12.39
N PRO A 1153 -23.60 43.91 -11.06
CA PRO A 1153 -24.80 43.46 -10.37
C PRO A 1153 -26.02 44.28 -10.79
N LYS A 1154 -27.20 43.70 -10.59
CA LYS A 1154 -28.52 44.30 -10.79
C LYS A 1154 -29.45 43.86 -9.67
#